data_AF-A0A916MEI9-F1
#
_entry.id   AF-A0A916MEI9-F1
#
_cell.length_a   1.000
_cell.length_b   1.000
_cell.length_c   1.000
_cell.angle_alpha   90.00
_cell.angle_beta   90.00
_cell.angle_gamma   90.00
#
_symmetry.space_group_name_H-M   'P 1'
#
loop_
_entity.id
_entity.type
_entity.pdbx_description
1 polymer ?
#
loop_
_entity_poly.entity_id
_entity_poly.type
_entity_poly.pdbx_seq_one_letter_code
_entity_poly.pdbx_strand_id
1 'polypeptide(L)'
;MPVARCDRSQTLAPLALALLLTALVVAAPRAARGIDFFEERVQVHGFVEAQVRTISDDLNSHLDLTQWYNVLALETDFEILPDGWGPFDSLGAFVRLDVRYDCVWTRACGLSSGTNLFGNRSRVLPERLSQAKNAGLSGTTRYAAPSYRQPQGRIATSNEYPEDPFSTPPLPALTTPFRGFNQIPSIDTLLGVREVVNGVEYLPAFYTFEQFLGYGFALRNIKSTEDLIGTQVMPWDPKDNIDPQSTLADRVNPFRAGDRNPITGLTGSTALPLRPAPRNAPGQGPAWEAKGLFYPSPQYADYLRSGGSDRFDQNFSQERLAWNLGASQEQTWFLREAYFDMNFLDGRLFMRLGKQTIVWGKTELFATTDQFNPNDLALASLARLEETRIPVWAARAIYSFYDVGPLNDVRLEVAVDLDTFYPNDIGRCGEPYTPNPVCNKTYGLFAHGISGLGVAGEDRPPHWWDGAEGLQFGVRLEFRWDRFSFALVDFYNYDKLPYQARLTTFSRNVDPTTGRPRKMDATGPCTTGNEESCLTAGNALEQQSSNQQYFAFVCSASVGFSSLDRQVCAQSVLTSASRPAAFPLATVTELLGIIYSGSPSGIGLLANPGFLGTNVATPLVALSRDPNDGAGSGFFGGGGFAFTIAQAPGSPVTYNVHSSAQTIAQVMTQEQQALLGCGPFYGTNCDSSVPASGGLAVGGVDLLNAEASALMQSWGGFDGSPLYDFRADQGVQPGTSGFDGGTPCTRFEGDQQVILPGCKGPGDPGYALSQDGANTGATGGPVVDANGTTAPVASAGYPDSTNPAVFAQAPRIGDPRLGGKVLYSQGHPFTGAPWLSEMAAFSWNFQMLLVAFSDALTTTQSDGYQPIPGRDPTLSLDFRTPEAAYRVGGCSFVQPQFCSAVQALWAITGVTRNTTRAGGNGRFGRRDFVWHGGGDVVLSYQRRNTVGFSLDFAEDVTKSNWSGEFTWVNRDTFEDADDYDGVAKLGTYNLTISVDRPTFINFLNTTRTFFFNSQWFFQYVPGYSQSFANDGPWNLLGTFTIQTGYFQDRLLPALTTVYDMQSNSGALLPEIQYRFTESFSATFGLALFWGRYQPKTYPINPIGLDNQAGRGAYTNFVENALAVVRQRDEVFLRIRYTF
;
A
#
# COMPACT_ATOMS: atom_id res chain seq x y z
N MET A 1 9.62 -5.30 -31.44
CA MET A 1 10.84 -5.02 -32.24
C MET A 1 12.04 -5.67 -31.53
N PRO A 2 13.02 -6.29 -32.22
CA PRO A 2 14.04 -7.07 -31.54
C PRO A 2 15.10 -6.15 -30.92
N VAL A 3 15.33 -6.34 -29.63
CA VAL A 3 16.32 -5.65 -28.80
C VAL A 3 17.71 -6.13 -29.17
N ALA A 4 18.54 -5.25 -29.73
CA ALA A 4 19.95 -5.52 -29.94
C ALA A 4 20.67 -5.53 -28.58
N ARG A 5 21.30 -6.66 -28.25
CA ARG A 5 22.25 -6.78 -27.13
C ARG A 5 23.49 -5.95 -27.46
N CYS A 6 23.74 -4.87 -26.70
CA CYS A 6 25.03 -4.20 -26.68
C CYS A 6 25.90 -4.82 -25.59
N ASP A 7 27.06 -5.32 -26.03
CA ASP A 7 28.05 -6.05 -25.26
C ASP A 7 29.01 -5.10 -24.52
N ARG A 8 29.79 -5.66 -23.60
CA ARG A 8 30.66 -5.10 -22.53
C ARG A 8 31.65 -3.94 -22.82
N SER A 9 31.54 -3.13 -23.88
CA SER A 9 32.53 -2.08 -24.21
C SER A 9 32.19 -0.65 -23.71
N GLN A 10 31.13 -0.44 -22.95
CA GLN A 10 30.57 0.92 -22.69
C GLN A 10 31.15 1.69 -21.49
N THR A 11 32.10 1.17 -20.71
CA THR A 11 32.62 1.91 -19.52
C THR A 11 33.60 3.04 -19.86
N LEU A 12 34.13 3.11 -21.08
CA LEU A 12 35.11 4.14 -21.49
C LEU A 12 34.48 5.39 -22.12
N ALA A 13 33.34 5.26 -22.80
CA ALA A 13 32.68 6.38 -23.48
C ALA A 13 32.11 7.47 -22.55
N PRO A 14 31.41 7.16 -21.44
CA PRO A 14 30.88 8.20 -20.54
C PRO A 14 31.99 8.89 -19.75
N LEU A 15 33.05 8.17 -19.36
CA LEU A 15 34.24 8.76 -18.74
C LEU A 15 34.95 9.71 -19.71
N ALA A 16 35.08 9.32 -20.98
CA ALA A 16 35.68 10.15 -22.01
C ALA A 16 34.86 11.41 -22.27
N LEU A 17 33.52 11.33 -22.34
CA LEU A 17 32.66 12.50 -22.54
C LEU A 17 32.64 13.42 -21.32
N ALA A 18 32.57 12.88 -20.10
CA ALA A 18 32.66 13.67 -18.86
C ALA A 18 34.02 14.36 -18.77
N LEU A 19 35.12 13.66 -19.04
CA LEU A 19 36.46 14.26 -19.11
C LEU A 19 36.57 15.28 -20.25
N LEU A 20 35.89 15.07 -21.39
CA LEU A 20 35.87 16.02 -22.51
C LEU A 20 35.11 17.31 -22.13
N LEU A 21 33.95 17.19 -21.47
CA LEU A 21 33.16 18.33 -20.98
C LEU A 21 33.91 19.07 -19.88
N THR A 22 34.53 18.35 -18.94
CA THR A 22 35.37 18.94 -17.89
C THR A 22 36.61 19.61 -18.50
N ALA A 23 37.24 19.00 -19.50
CA ALA A 23 38.36 19.57 -20.23
C ALA A 23 37.94 20.79 -21.05
N LEU A 24 36.75 20.81 -21.66
CA LEU A 24 36.19 21.97 -22.36
C LEU A 24 35.95 23.14 -21.41
N VAL A 25 35.48 22.89 -20.19
CA VAL A 25 35.33 23.91 -19.14
C VAL A 25 36.69 24.43 -18.66
N VAL A 26 37.70 23.57 -18.55
CA VAL A 26 39.06 23.96 -18.08
C VAL A 26 39.91 24.58 -19.19
N ALA A 27 39.64 24.27 -20.47
CA ALA A 27 40.48 24.63 -21.62
C ALA A 27 39.89 25.74 -22.52
N ALA A 28 38.91 26.53 -22.07
CA ALA A 28 38.34 27.61 -22.87
C ALA A 28 38.97 28.99 -22.57
N PRO A 29 40.02 29.43 -23.30
CA PRO A 29 40.39 30.83 -23.36
C PRO A 29 39.80 31.49 -24.61
N ARG A 30 38.73 32.28 -24.43
CA ARG A 30 38.38 33.57 -25.10
C ARG A 30 36.89 33.85 -24.97
N ALA A 31 36.53 35.12 -25.14
CA ALA A 31 35.17 35.67 -25.00
C ALA A 31 34.11 34.76 -25.61
N ALA A 32 33.12 34.40 -24.80
CA ALA A 32 31.89 33.77 -25.26
C ALA A 32 31.27 34.62 -26.38
N ARG A 33 31.15 34.02 -27.55
CA ARG A 33 30.38 34.55 -28.66
C ARG A 33 29.63 33.35 -29.24
N GLY A 34 28.31 33.51 -29.39
CA GLY A 34 27.50 32.57 -30.14
C GLY A 34 28.11 32.32 -31.53
N ILE A 35 27.88 31.12 -32.05
CA ILE A 35 28.39 30.78 -33.37
C ILE A 35 27.34 31.19 -34.39
N ASP A 36 27.60 32.32 -35.05
CA ASP A 36 26.73 32.87 -36.08
C ASP A 36 27.10 32.32 -37.45
N PHE A 37 26.10 31.85 -38.19
CA PHE A 37 26.26 31.43 -39.58
C PHE A 37 25.29 32.20 -40.50
N PHE A 38 25.68 32.35 -41.77
CA PHE A 38 24.84 32.93 -42.82
C PHE A 38 24.27 34.33 -42.49
N GLU A 39 25.12 35.30 -42.12
CA GLU A 39 24.70 36.67 -41.79
C GLU A 39 23.66 36.71 -40.65
N GLU A 40 23.99 36.07 -39.50
CA GLU A 40 23.15 36.04 -38.28
C GLU A 40 21.83 35.26 -38.39
N ARG A 41 21.55 34.60 -39.54
CA ARG A 41 20.33 33.79 -39.72
C ARG A 41 20.30 32.50 -38.92
N VAL A 42 21.45 32.01 -38.47
CA VAL A 42 21.53 30.88 -37.54
C VAL A 42 22.44 31.28 -36.39
N GLN A 43 21.89 31.24 -35.18
CA GLN A 43 22.62 31.58 -33.97
C GLN A 43 22.60 30.38 -33.03
N VAL A 44 23.79 29.92 -32.63
CA VAL A 44 23.94 28.85 -31.65
C VAL A 44 24.51 29.44 -30.37
N HIS A 45 23.79 29.28 -29.28
CA HIS A 45 24.23 29.66 -27.94
C HIS A 45 23.93 28.53 -26.96
N GLY A 46 24.55 28.57 -25.78
CA GLY A 46 24.31 27.52 -24.80
C GLY A 46 25.18 27.61 -23.57
N PHE A 47 25.18 26.53 -22.79
CA PHE A 47 26.06 26.42 -21.65
C PHE A 47 26.48 24.99 -21.38
N VAL A 48 27.67 24.86 -20.78
CA VAL A 48 28.11 23.67 -20.07
C VAL A 48 28.05 23.97 -18.58
N GLU A 49 27.43 23.08 -17.83
CA GLU A 49 27.32 23.19 -16.38
C GLU A 49 27.72 21.89 -15.70
N ALA A 50 28.49 22.01 -14.61
CA ALA A 50 28.70 20.94 -13.64
C ALA A 50 28.01 21.33 -12.34
N GLN A 51 27.15 20.47 -11.83
CA GLN A 51 26.45 20.68 -10.57
C GLN A 51 26.65 19.50 -9.64
N VAL A 52 27.07 19.78 -8.41
CA VAL A 52 27.18 18.81 -7.33
C VAL A 52 26.24 19.22 -6.22
N ARG A 53 25.42 18.29 -5.74
CA ARG A 53 24.51 18.48 -4.61
C ARG A 53 24.68 17.34 -3.61
N THR A 54 24.58 17.69 -2.34
CA THR A 54 24.55 16.72 -1.24
C THR A 54 23.37 16.99 -0.33
N ILE A 55 22.78 15.93 0.21
CA ILE A 55 21.68 16.01 1.17
C ILE A 55 22.10 15.44 2.52
N SER A 56 21.61 16.03 3.60
CA SER A 56 21.70 15.55 4.98
C SER A 56 20.37 15.78 5.72
N ASP A 57 20.16 15.14 6.87
CA ASP A 57 18.94 15.36 7.70
C ASP A 57 18.96 16.75 8.36
N ASP A 58 20.14 17.29 8.67
CA ASP A 58 20.32 18.54 9.46
C ASP A 58 21.66 19.28 9.24
N LEU A 59 22.39 18.96 8.16
CA LEU A 59 23.78 19.37 7.85
C LEU A 59 24.84 19.06 8.93
N ASN A 60 24.46 18.42 10.04
CA ASN A 60 25.36 18.00 11.11
C ASN A 60 25.65 16.49 11.06
N SER A 61 24.87 15.74 10.27
CA SER A 61 25.01 14.31 9.99
C SER A 61 25.83 14.05 8.71
N HIS A 62 25.91 12.80 8.26
CA HIS A 62 26.61 12.45 7.03
C HIS A 62 26.00 13.17 5.80
N LEU A 63 26.87 13.65 4.90
CA LEU A 63 26.47 14.27 3.63
C LEU A 63 26.39 13.19 2.55
N ASP A 64 25.17 12.89 2.11
CA ASP A 64 24.91 11.94 1.03
C ASP A 64 25.11 12.66 -0.32
N LEU A 65 25.99 12.14 -1.20
CA LEU A 65 26.12 12.66 -2.57
C LEU A 65 24.90 12.24 -3.40
N THR A 66 24.01 13.18 -3.69
CA THR A 66 22.71 12.95 -4.34
C THR A 66 22.64 13.45 -5.77
N GLN A 67 23.53 14.35 -6.18
CA GLN A 67 23.62 14.78 -7.57
C GLN A 67 25.07 15.04 -7.95
N TRP A 68 25.46 14.58 -9.13
CA TRP A 68 26.62 15.10 -9.83
C TRP A 68 26.30 15.15 -11.32
N TYR A 69 25.61 16.22 -11.70
CA TYR A 69 25.21 16.49 -13.07
C TYR A 69 26.32 17.14 -13.88
N ASN A 70 26.42 16.68 -15.12
CA ASN A 70 27.12 17.33 -16.21
C ASN A 70 26.07 17.63 -17.27
N VAL A 71 25.81 18.92 -17.49
CA VAL A 71 24.75 19.41 -18.35
C VAL A 71 25.37 20.11 -19.54
N LEU A 72 24.89 19.78 -20.73
CA LEU A 72 25.12 20.53 -21.96
C LEU A 72 23.75 20.98 -22.47
N ALA A 73 23.52 22.28 -22.50
CA ALA A 73 22.35 22.88 -23.12
C ALA A 73 22.79 23.60 -24.41
N LEU A 74 22.16 23.27 -25.52
CA LEU A 74 22.38 23.88 -26.83
C LEU A 74 21.06 24.46 -27.32
N GLU A 75 21.06 25.75 -27.62
CA GLU A 75 19.93 26.50 -28.17
C GLU A 75 20.33 26.99 -29.55
N THR A 76 19.43 26.83 -30.52
CA THR A 76 19.65 27.23 -31.91
C THR A 76 18.43 27.95 -32.45
N ASP A 77 18.64 29.19 -32.83
CA ASP A 77 17.66 30.04 -33.50
C ASP A 77 17.91 30.02 -35.01
N PHE A 78 16.83 29.94 -35.77
CA PHE A 78 16.84 29.96 -37.23
C PHE A 78 15.89 31.05 -37.74
N GLU A 79 16.43 32.04 -38.45
CA GLU A 79 15.65 33.03 -39.18
C GLU A 79 15.45 32.56 -40.63
N ILE A 80 14.36 31.83 -40.87
CA ILE A 80 14.11 31.18 -42.17
C ILE A 80 13.66 32.21 -43.22
N LEU A 81 12.70 33.06 -42.85
CA LEU A 81 12.18 34.15 -43.69
C LEU A 81 12.09 35.43 -42.83
N PRO A 82 13.21 36.14 -42.60
CA PRO A 82 13.19 37.36 -41.78
C PRO A 82 12.41 38.50 -42.43
N ASP A 83 12.46 38.59 -43.77
CA ASP A 83 11.76 39.62 -44.57
C ASP A 83 10.35 39.18 -45.06
N GLY A 84 9.88 38.00 -44.65
CA GLY A 84 8.61 37.43 -45.07
C GLY A 84 8.59 36.85 -46.50
N TRP A 85 7.60 35.98 -46.78
CA TRP A 85 7.32 35.47 -48.13
C TRP A 85 5.89 34.95 -48.23
N GLY A 86 5.12 35.47 -49.20
CA GLY A 86 3.73 35.06 -49.39
C GLY A 86 2.83 35.52 -48.23
N PRO A 87 2.09 34.61 -47.55
CA PRO A 87 1.23 34.98 -46.44
C PRO A 87 1.98 35.25 -45.12
N PHE A 88 3.27 34.91 -45.04
CA PHE A 88 4.08 35.06 -43.84
C PHE A 88 4.82 36.40 -43.84
N ASP A 89 4.65 37.18 -42.78
CA ASP A 89 5.43 38.42 -42.54
C ASP A 89 6.83 38.08 -42.02
N SER A 90 6.93 37.04 -41.18
CA SER A 90 8.20 36.39 -40.85
C SER A 90 8.00 34.93 -40.43
N LEU A 91 9.05 34.12 -40.63
CA LEU A 91 9.11 32.72 -40.21
C LEU A 91 10.46 32.44 -39.53
N GLY A 92 10.39 32.00 -38.27
CA GLY A 92 11.54 31.53 -37.50
C GLY A 92 11.35 30.10 -37.00
N ALA A 93 12.44 29.45 -36.61
CA ALA A 93 12.42 28.19 -35.88
C ALA A 93 13.39 28.23 -34.71
N PHE A 94 13.08 27.50 -33.65
CA PHE A 94 13.89 27.36 -32.46
C PHE A 94 14.06 25.88 -32.12
N VAL A 95 15.28 25.49 -31.74
CA VAL A 95 15.57 24.13 -31.25
C VAL A 95 16.43 24.22 -29.99
N ARG A 96 16.05 23.48 -28.96
CA ARG A 96 16.81 23.32 -27.72
C ARG A 96 17.06 21.86 -27.39
N LEU A 97 18.34 21.52 -27.20
CA LEU A 97 18.80 20.21 -26.75
C LEU A 97 19.39 20.33 -25.34
N ASP A 98 18.90 19.51 -24.41
CA ASP A 98 19.41 19.40 -23.05
C ASP A 98 19.96 17.97 -22.83
N VAL A 99 21.28 17.83 -22.75
CA VAL A 99 21.95 16.56 -22.41
C VAL A 99 22.40 16.62 -20.96
N ARG A 100 21.99 15.64 -20.14
CA ARG A 100 22.34 15.57 -18.72
C ARG A 100 22.92 14.19 -18.40
N TYR A 101 24.06 14.17 -17.72
CA TYR A 101 24.65 12.94 -17.22
C TYR A 101 24.95 13.05 -15.72
N ASP A 102 24.43 12.11 -14.94
CA ASP A 102 24.57 12.06 -13.49
C ASP A 102 25.53 10.97 -13.03
N CYS A 103 26.66 11.40 -12.47
CA CYS A 103 27.73 10.52 -12.03
C CYS A 103 27.34 9.65 -10.81
N VAL A 104 26.27 9.97 -10.07
CA VAL A 104 25.90 9.21 -8.85
C VAL A 104 25.48 7.77 -9.16
N TRP A 105 24.93 7.52 -10.34
CA TRP A 105 24.54 6.18 -10.81
C TRP A 105 25.74 5.31 -11.18
N THR A 106 26.89 5.92 -11.49
CA THR A 106 28.07 5.22 -11.99
C THR A 106 29.29 5.42 -11.10
N ARG A 107 29.11 5.38 -9.77
CA ARG A 107 30.22 5.45 -8.79
C ARG A 107 31.05 6.72 -8.90
N ALA A 108 30.37 7.87 -8.90
CA ALA A 108 31.00 9.16 -9.15
C ALA A 108 31.80 9.14 -10.46
N CYS A 109 31.15 8.71 -11.55
CA CYS A 109 31.82 8.52 -12.85
C CYS A 109 33.06 7.60 -12.77
N GLY A 110 33.01 6.56 -11.95
CA GLY A 110 34.11 5.61 -11.74
C GLY A 110 35.26 6.15 -10.88
N LEU A 111 35.18 7.39 -10.39
CA LEU A 111 36.24 8.04 -9.62
C LEU A 111 36.30 7.56 -8.15
N SER A 112 35.21 7.04 -7.61
CA SER A 112 35.15 6.57 -6.23
C SER A 112 34.39 5.24 -6.12
N SER A 113 35.08 4.18 -5.75
CA SER A 113 34.46 2.88 -5.47
C SER A 113 33.56 2.89 -4.23
N GLY A 114 33.73 3.87 -3.33
CA GLY A 114 32.95 4.06 -2.11
C GLY A 114 31.58 4.69 -2.32
N THR A 115 31.34 5.33 -3.47
CA THR A 115 30.07 5.99 -3.78
C THR A 115 29.09 4.99 -4.41
N ASN A 116 28.34 4.26 -3.58
CA ASN A 116 27.28 3.32 -4.01
C ASN A 116 25.97 3.57 -3.24
N LEU A 117 25.51 4.82 -3.17
CA LEU A 117 24.23 5.17 -2.56
C LEU A 117 23.05 4.81 -3.50
N PHE A 118 23.20 5.07 -4.80
CA PHE A 118 22.18 4.85 -5.82
C PHE A 118 22.62 3.82 -6.87
N GLY A 119 21.65 3.22 -7.58
CA GLY A 119 21.90 2.26 -8.66
C GLY A 119 21.93 0.78 -8.24
N ASN A 120 22.13 -0.10 -9.20
CA ASN A 120 22.06 -1.57 -9.07
C ASN A 120 23.14 -2.16 -8.14
N ARG A 121 24.16 -1.37 -7.81
CA ARG A 121 25.25 -1.73 -6.90
C ARG A 121 25.11 -1.05 -5.54
N SER A 122 23.99 -0.39 -5.28
CA SER A 122 23.76 0.25 -3.98
C SER A 122 23.93 -0.77 -2.86
N ARG A 123 24.67 -0.44 -1.81
CA ARG A 123 24.94 -1.35 -0.69
C ARG A 123 24.57 -0.78 0.67
N VAL A 124 24.40 0.53 0.76
CA VAL A 124 24.14 1.25 2.01
C VAL A 124 23.04 2.26 1.72
N LEU A 125 22.12 2.42 2.67
CA LEU A 125 21.11 3.48 2.59
C LEU A 125 21.70 4.80 3.08
N PRO A 126 21.32 5.93 2.45
CA PRO A 126 21.55 7.26 3.00
C PRO A 126 21.23 7.32 4.50
N GLU A 127 22.04 8.00 5.32
CA GLU A 127 21.84 8.01 6.79
C GLU A 127 20.44 8.53 7.16
N ARG A 128 19.98 9.58 6.46
CA ARG A 128 18.62 10.15 6.60
C ARG A 128 17.50 9.14 6.37
N LEU A 129 17.74 8.09 5.57
CA LEU A 129 16.78 7.02 5.26
C LEU A 129 17.01 5.77 6.11
N SER A 130 18.21 5.60 6.66
CA SER A 130 18.58 4.46 7.50
C SER A 130 18.05 4.59 8.93
N GLN A 131 17.79 5.81 9.39
CA GLN A 131 17.21 6.07 10.71
C GLN A 131 15.74 6.47 10.67
N ALA A 132 15.00 6.07 11.68
CA ALA A 132 13.56 6.35 11.82
C ALA A 132 13.22 7.42 12.87
N LYS A 133 14.23 8.08 13.46
CA LYS A 133 14.06 9.13 14.48
C LYS A 133 13.03 10.18 14.03
N ASN A 134 13.10 10.51 12.75
CA ASN A 134 12.37 11.58 12.10
C ASN A 134 11.41 11.03 11.02
N ALA A 135 11.10 9.73 10.96
CA ALA A 135 10.30 9.12 9.88
C ALA A 135 8.77 9.11 10.14
N GLY A 136 8.31 9.83 11.16
CA GLY A 136 6.90 9.93 11.52
C GLY A 136 6.40 8.78 12.38
N LEU A 137 5.08 8.74 12.55
CA LEU A 137 4.36 7.70 13.29
C LEU A 137 3.56 6.83 12.30
N SER A 138 3.49 5.53 12.56
CA SER A 138 2.56 4.59 11.92
C SER A 138 1.33 4.40 12.78
N GLY A 139 0.15 4.30 12.17
CA GLY A 139 -1.06 3.80 12.84
C GLY A 139 -1.04 2.29 13.05
N THR A 140 -0.15 1.56 12.36
CA THR A 140 -0.10 0.09 12.43
C THR A 140 0.50 -0.41 13.73
N THR A 141 -0.16 -1.37 14.37
CA THR A 141 0.31 -2.04 15.58
C THR A 141 0.77 -3.47 15.24
N ARG A 142 2.06 -3.78 15.39
CA ARG A 142 2.61 -5.13 15.22
C ARG A 142 2.92 -5.78 16.56
N TYR A 143 2.72 -7.10 16.65
CA TYR A 143 3.18 -7.89 17.79
C TYR A 143 4.71 -7.97 17.78
N ALA A 144 5.36 -7.34 18.75
CA ALA A 144 6.78 -7.54 19.01
C ALA A 144 6.94 -8.01 20.45
N ALA A 145 7.78 -9.03 20.67
CA ALA A 145 8.10 -9.51 22.00
C ALA A 145 8.79 -8.39 22.83
N PRO A 146 8.55 -8.31 24.15
CA PRO A 146 9.13 -7.29 25.04
C PRO A 146 10.68 -7.21 24.99
N SER A 147 11.32 -8.33 24.67
CA SER A 147 12.76 -8.52 24.48
C SER A 147 13.33 -7.74 23.29
N TYR A 148 12.50 -7.37 22.31
CA TYR A 148 12.89 -6.74 21.06
C TYR A 148 12.44 -5.28 20.99
N ARG A 149 12.72 -4.50 22.05
CA ARG A 149 12.91 -3.05 21.89
C ARG A 149 14.18 -2.85 21.06
N GLN A 150 14.10 -2.95 19.72
CA GLN A 150 15.16 -2.38 18.92
C GLN A 150 15.31 -0.91 19.34
N PRO A 151 16.52 -0.42 19.65
CA PRO A 151 16.69 0.97 20.01
C PRO A 151 16.11 1.83 18.89
N GLN A 152 15.19 2.73 19.26
CA GLN A 152 14.47 3.59 18.34
C GLN A 152 15.44 4.22 17.33
N GLY A 153 15.14 4.09 16.03
CA GLY A 153 15.90 4.76 14.98
C GLY A 153 17.03 3.95 14.33
N ARG A 154 17.20 2.66 14.58
CA ARG A 154 18.06 1.79 13.75
C ARG A 154 17.27 1.07 12.65
N ILE A 155 17.94 0.77 11.53
CA ILE A 155 17.40 -0.07 10.45
C ILE A 155 16.97 -1.41 11.06
N ALA A 156 15.80 -1.93 10.64
CA ALA A 156 15.32 -3.25 11.05
C ALA A 156 16.33 -4.37 10.71
N THR A 157 17.13 -4.15 9.65
CA THR A 157 18.19 -5.01 9.14
C THR A 157 19.36 -4.14 8.66
N SER A 158 20.53 -4.20 9.31
CA SER A 158 21.72 -3.52 8.77
C SER A 158 22.22 -4.25 7.50
N ASN A 159 22.73 -3.48 6.55
CA ASN A 159 23.52 -3.98 5.41
C ASN A 159 24.94 -4.44 5.84
N GLU A 160 25.21 -4.61 7.14
CA GLU A 160 26.56 -4.93 7.64
C GLU A 160 26.80 -6.44 7.63
N TYR A 161 27.64 -6.86 6.69
CA TYR A 161 28.47 -8.05 6.86
C TYR A 161 29.41 -7.84 8.06
N PRO A 162 29.51 -8.76 9.02
CA PRO A 162 30.76 -8.94 9.72
C PRO A 162 31.77 -9.58 8.74
N GLU A 163 32.83 -8.84 8.40
CA GLU A 163 34.03 -9.43 7.80
C GLU A 163 34.69 -10.34 8.85
N ASP A 164 34.49 -11.66 8.78
CA ASP A 164 35.36 -12.60 9.49
C ASP A 164 35.80 -13.75 8.56
N PRO A 165 37.11 -13.90 8.29
CA PRO A 165 37.65 -14.93 7.41
C PRO A 165 37.95 -16.21 8.20
N PHE A 166 36.94 -17.01 8.53
CA PHE A 166 37.18 -18.37 9.02
C PHE A 166 36.53 -19.45 8.15
N SER A 167 37.43 -20.24 7.58
CA SER A 167 37.32 -21.43 6.74
C SER A 167 36.27 -22.46 7.18
N THR A 168 35.31 -22.75 6.29
CA THR A 168 34.78 -24.11 6.07
C THR A 168 34.46 -24.31 4.57
N PRO A 169 34.74 -25.49 3.96
CA PRO A 169 34.41 -25.80 2.56
C PRO A 169 32.90 -26.11 2.39
N PRO A 170 32.36 -26.09 1.16
CA PRO A 170 31.01 -25.60 0.90
C PRO A 170 29.95 -26.69 1.11
N LEU A 171 29.01 -26.42 2.01
CA LEU A 171 27.66 -26.95 1.87
C LEU A 171 26.94 -26.07 0.84
N PRO A 172 26.42 -26.60 -0.29
CA PRO A 172 25.48 -25.85 -1.11
C PRO A 172 24.11 -25.86 -0.40
N ALA A 173 24.02 -25.16 0.72
CA ALA A 173 22.82 -24.99 1.52
C ALA A 173 22.82 -23.60 2.17
N LEU A 174 22.00 -22.71 1.62
CA LEU A 174 21.28 -21.65 2.35
C LEU A 174 22.05 -20.71 3.31
N THR A 175 23.29 -20.31 3.01
CA THR A 175 23.98 -19.23 3.75
C THR A 175 24.45 -18.06 2.88
N THR A 176 23.68 -17.70 1.85
CA THR A 176 23.81 -16.35 1.27
C THR A 176 23.02 -15.38 2.15
N PRO A 177 23.63 -14.32 2.70
CA PRO A 177 22.90 -13.30 3.44
C PRO A 177 22.03 -12.54 2.43
N PHE A 178 20.74 -12.88 2.40
CA PHE A 178 19.79 -12.32 1.44
C PHE A 178 19.53 -10.86 1.78
N ARG A 179 19.93 -9.98 0.87
CA ARG A 179 19.40 -8.62 0.75
C ARG A 179 18.07 -8.76 0.00
N GLY A 180 16.94 -8.31 0.55
CA GLY A 180 15.74 -8.17 -0.28
C GLY A 180 14.41 -8.69 0.25
N PHE A 181 13.61 -9.19 -0.70
CA PHE A 181 12.19 -9.50 -0.57
C PHE A 181 11.83 -10.38 0.63
N ASN A 182 12.70 -11.33 1.00
CA ASN A 182 12.47 -12.24 2.11
C ASN A 182 12.60 -11.62 3.52
N GLN A 183 13.05 -10.37 3.59
CA GLN A 183 13.13 -9.61 4.84
C GLN A 183 11.88 -8.76 5.07
N ILE A 184 11.01 -8.63 4.06
CA ILE A 184 9.76 -7.88 4.21
C ILE A 184 8.91 -8.62 5.24
N PRO A 185 8.49 -7.95 6.33
CA PRO A 185 7.71 -8.62 7.35
C PRO A 185 6.37 -9.10 6.80
N SER A 186 5.85 -10.20 7.34
CA SER A 186 4.75 -11.01 6.80
C SER A 186 5.19 -11.92 5.64
N ILE A 187 6.07 -11.48 4.74
CA ILE A 187 6.66 -12.36 3.70
C ILE A 187 7.73 -13.27 4.30
N ASP A 188 8.52 -12.76 5.24
CA ASP A 188 9.50 -13.52 6.02
C ASP A 188 8.87 -14.75 6.71
N THR A 189 7.66 -14.58 7.23
CA THR A 189 6.86 -15.61 7.89
C THR A 189 6.32 -16.63 6.88
N LEU A 190 5.95 -16.21 5.66
CA LEU A 190 5.59 -17.12 4.57
C LEU A 190 6.79 -17.95 4.09
N LEU A 191 7.98 -17.35 4.04
CA LEU A 191 9.23 -18.02 3.64
C LEU A 191 9.85 -18.89 4.75
N GLY A 192 9.29 -18.88 5.96
CA GLY A 192 9.76 -19.68 7.09
C GLY A 192 9.32 -21.15 7.06
N VAL A 193 8.42 -21.52 6.14
CA VAL A 193 7.87 -22.88 6.01
C VAL A 193 8.86 -23.80 5.27
N ARG A 194 9.20 -24.95 5.88
CA ARG A 194 10.15 -25.93 5.32
C ARG A 194 9.45 -27.22 4.93
N GLU A 195 9.83 -27.77 3.78
CA GLU A 195 9.44 -29.11 3.31
C GLU A 195 10.69 -29.95 3.03
N VAL A 196 10.67 -31.25 3.32
CA VAL A 196 11.79 -32.15 3.00
C VAL A 196 11.49 -32.94 1.72
N VAL A 197 12.28 -32.69 0.68
CA VAL A 197 12.21 -33.35 -0.64
C VAL A 197 13.50 -34.12 -0.86
N ASN A 198 13.43 -35.45 -1.01
CA ASN A 198 14.60 -36.33 -1.21
C ASN A 198 15.72 -36.15 -0.17
N GLY A 199 15.36 -35.86 1.09
CA GLY A 199 16.32 -35.63 2.18
C GLY A 199 16.94 -34.24 2.23
N VAL A 200 16.48 -33.30 1.38
CA VAL A 200 16.92 -31.90 1.36
C VAL A 200 15.76 -31.00 1.80
N GLU A 201 16.04 -30.05 2.69
CA GLU A 201 15.06 -29.02 3.06
C GLU A 201 14.86 -28.00 1.94
N TYR A 202 13.61 -27.76 1.60
CA TYR A 202 13.16 -26.83 0.58
C TYR A 202 12.17 -25.82 1.19
N LEU A 203 12.16 -24.60 0.67
CA LEU A 203 11.21 -23.55 1.03
C LEU A 203 10.19 -23.41 -0.11
N PRO A 204 8.94 -23.86 0.03
CA PRO A 204 7.90 -23.80 -1.02
C PRO A 204 7.77 -22.40 -1.64
N ALA A 205 7.84 -21.38 -0.81
CA ALA A 205 7.81 -19.98 -1.19
C ALA A 205 8.96 -19.54 -2.11
N PHE A 206 10.10 -20.25 -2.18
CA PHE A 206 11.16 -19.94 -3.14
C PHE A 206 10.71 -20.14 -4.58
N TYR A 207 9.83 -21.11 -4.86
CA TYR A 207 9.27 -21.28 -6.19
C TYR A 207 8.31 -20.13 -6.53
N THR A 208 7.43 -19.77 -5.59
CA THR A 208 6.47 -18.68 -5.80
C THR A 208 7.18 -17.34 -6.01
N PHE A 209 8.26 -17.08 -5.27
CA PHE A 209 8.93 -15.78 -5.22
C PHE A 209 10.31 -15.73 -5.88
N GLU A 210 10.68 -16.77 -6.64
CA GLU A 210 12.01 -16.93 -7.24
C GLU A 210 12.55 -15.65 -7.90
N GLN A 211 11.68 -14.97 -8.66
CA GLN A 211 11.99 -13.75 -9.39
C GLN A 211 12.32 -12.55 -8.49
N PHE A 212 11.82 -12.52 -7.26
CA PHE A 212 11.96 -11.40 -6.32
C PHE A 212 13.05 -11.61 -5.27
N LEU A 213 13.57 -12.84 -5.13
CA LEU A 213 14.59 -13.14 -4.12
C LEU A 213 15.86 -12.29 -4.28
N GLY A 214 16.12 -11.73 -5.47
CA GLY A 214 17.25 -10.84 -5.75
C GLY A 214 16.94 -9.34 -5.70
N TYR A 215 15.70 -8.95 -5.41
CA TYR A 215 15.26 -7.55 -5.40
C TYR A 215 15.81 -6.81 -4.18
N GLY A 216 16.32 -5.59 -4.38
CA GLY A 216 16.82 -4.71 -3.32
C GLY A 216 15.69 -3.90 -2.70
N PHE A 217 15.28 -4.27 -1.48
CA PHE A 217 14.36 -3.50 -0.65
C PHE A 217 15.08 -2.82 0.51
N ALA A 218 14.56 -1.66 0.91
CA ALA A 218 14.92 -0.97 2.14
C ALA A 218 13.76 -1.06 3.14
N LEU A 219 14.08 -1.42 4.38
CA LEU A 219 13.12 -1.55 5.48
C LEU A 219 13.55 -0.66 6.63
N ARG A 220 12.66 0.24 7.05
CA ARG A 220 12.88 1.05 8.26
C ARG A 220 11.73 0.89 9.24
N ASN A 221 12.09 0.76 10.51
CA ASN A 221 11.19 0.62 11.64
C ASN A 221 10.75 2.00 12.13
N ILE A 222 9.52 2.42 11.84
CA ILE A 222 8.97 3.71 12.25
C ILE A 222 8.21 3.58 13.58
N LYS A 223 8.13 4.66 14.35
CA LYS A 223 7.40 4.67 15.62
C LYS A 223 5.92 4.43 15.36
N SER A 224 5.21 3.75 16.25
CA SER A 224 3.75 3.61 16.22
C SER A 224 3.09 4.42 17.35
N THR A 225 1.77 4.57 17.31
CA THR A 225 0.99 5.34 18.30
C THR A 225 1.00 4.78 19.73
N GLU A 226 1.46 3.53 19.94
CA GLU A 226 1.47 2.85 21.26
C GLU A 226 2.85 2.30 21.68
N ASP A 227 3.96 3.02 21.43
CA ASP A 227 5.35 2.54 21.66
C ASP A 227 5.71 1.26 20.86
N LEU A 228 4.89 0.88 19.89
CA LEU A 228 5.10 -0.22 18.96
C LEU A 228 5.92 0.23 17.73
N ILE A 229 6.27 -0.73 16.87
CA ILE A 229 7.07 -0.50 15.66
C ILE A 229 6.19 -0.74 14.42
N GLY A 230 6.01 0.32 13.61
CA GLY A 230 5.56 0.20 12.23
C GLY A 230 6.74 -0.08 11.30
N THR A 231 6.49 -0.56 10.09
CA THR A 231 7.55 -0.79 9.10
C THR A 231 7.19 -0.08 7.80
N GLN A 232 8.16 0.64 7.23
CA GLN A 232 8.04 1.20 5.89
C GLN A 232 8.96 0.42 4.94
N VAL A 233 8.36 -0.07 3.85
CA VAL A 233 9.04 -0.81 2.77
C VAL A 233 9.29 0.14 1.60
N MET A 234 10.49 0.14 1.05
CA MET A 234 10.89 1.02 -0.06
C MET A 234 11.67 0.19 -1.10
N PRO A 235 11.10 -0.05 -2.30
CA PRO A 235 11.84 -0.61 -3.43
C PRO A 235 13.00 0.30 -3.81
N TRP A 236 14.20 -0.23 -4.06
CA TRP A 236 15.39 0.62 -4.11
C TRP A 236 16.23 0.48 -5.39
N ASP A 237 16.41 -0.74 -5.90
CA ASP A 237 17.35 -0.95 -7.01
C ASP A 237 16.67 -0.78 -8.40
N PRO A 238 17.27 -0.06 -9.36
CA PRO A 238 16.74 0.07 -10.73
C PRO A 238 16.57 -1.21 -11.54
N LYS A 239 17.25 -2.28 -11.16
CA LYS A 239 17.16 -3.58 -11.83
C LYS A 239 15.86 -4.32 -11.47
N ASP A 240 15.17 -3.88 -10.42
CA ASP A 240 14.00 -4.53 -9.87
C ASP A 240 12.77 -4.08 -10.66
N ASN A 241 12.36 -4.91 -11.62
CA ASN A 241 11.21 -4.60 -12.46
C ASN A 241 9.91 -4.81 -11.71
N ILE A 242 9.01 -3.86 -11.86
CA ILE A 242 7.67 -3.88 -11.28
C ILE A 242 6.70 -4.21 -12.40
N ASP A 243 5.96 -5.30 -12.21
CA ASP A 243 4.83 -5.62 -13.06
C ASP A 243 3.59 -5.65 -12.17
N PRO A 244 2.73 -4.63 -12.19
CA PRO A 244 1.50 -4.65 -11.40
C PRO A 244 0.50 -5.67 -11.93
N GLN A 245 0.73 -6.25 -13.12
CA GLN A 245 -0.19 -7.17 -13.75
C GLN A 245 0.32 -8.60 -13.61
N SER A 246 -0.42 -9.43 -12.87
CA SER A 246 -0.34 -10.89 -13.06
C SER A 246 1.07 -11.51 -12.88
N THR A 247 1.93 -10.93 -12.02
CA THR A 247 3.34 -11.35 -11.88
C THR A 247 3.50 -12.80 -11.41
N LEU A 248 2.43 -13.40 -10.86
CA LEU A 248 2.37 -14.80 -10.43
C LEU A 248 1.43 -15.67 -11.29
N ALA A 249 1.00 -15.18 -12.46
CA ALA A 249 0.10 -15.90 -13.37
C ALA A 249 0.71 -17.18 -13.97
N ASP A 250 2.03 -17.27 -14.02
CA ASP A 250 2.79 -18.42 -14.50
C ASP A 250 3.14 -19.43 -13.39
N ARG A 251 2.83 -19.10 -12.12
CA ARG A 251 3.07 -19.98 -10.98
C ARG A 251 1.94 -20.97 -10.80
N VAL A 252 2.30 -22.18 -10.40
CA VAL A 252 1.33 -23.27 -10.14
C VAL A 252 0.34 -22.89 -9.05
N ASN A 253 -0.92 -23.29 -9.24
CA ASN A 253 -1.99 -23.00 -8.28
C ASN A 253 -2.22 -24.19 -7.32
N PRO A 254 -2.22 -23.98 -5.99
CA PRO A 254 -2.41 -25.07 -5.02
C PRO A 254 -3.82 -25.68 -5.00
N PHE A 255 -4.81 -25.09 -5.68
CA PHE A 255 -6.19 -25.58 -5.75
C PHE A 255 -6.43 -26.48 -6.96
N ARG A 256 -5.63 -26.33 -8.03
CA ARG A 256 -5.85 -27.01 -9.30
C ARG A 256 -5.14 -28.35 -9.33
N ALA A 257 -5.91 -29.45 -9.43
CA ALA A 257 -5.34 -30.80 -9.42
C ALA A 257 -4.34 -31.11 -10.55
N GLY A 258 -4.47 -30.43 -11.69
CA GLY A 258 -3.52 -30.55 -12.81
C GLY A 258 -2.22 -29.79 -12.63
N ASP A 259 -2.11 -28.93 -11.63
CA ASP A 259 -0.95 -28.07 -11.42
C ASP A 259 0.01 -28.76 -10.44
N ARG A 260 1.17 -29.18 -10.96
CA ARG A 260 2.21 -29.86 -10.19
C ARG A 260 3.34 -28.90 -9.88
N ASN A 261 3.63 -28.69 -8.60
CA ASN A 261 4.79 -27.91 -8.18
C ASN A 261 6.08 -28.58 -8.72
N PRO A 262 6.90 -27.86 -9.50
CA PRO A 262 8.05 -28.45 -10.18
C PRO A 262 9.18 -28.85 -9.23
N ILE A 263 9.18 -28.33 -8.00
CA ILE A 263 10.25 -28.59 -7.03
C ILE A 263 9.84 -29.66 -6.03
N THR A 264 8.67 -29.52 -5.41
CA THR A 264 8.19 -30.49 -4.41
C THR A 264 7.53 -31.71 -5.04
N GLY A 265 7.09 -31.59 -6.30
CA GLY A 265 6.38 -32.64 -7.03
C GLY A 265 4.93 -32.84 -6.57
N LEU A 266 4.47 -32.06 -5.60
CA LEU A 266 3.10 -32.06 -5.09
C LEU A 266 2.13 -31.44 -6.10
N THR A 267 0.90 -31.95 -6.14
CA THR A 267 -0.18 -31.42 -6.98
C THR A 267 -1.20 -30.71 -6.11
N GLY A 268 -1.87 -29.68 -6.65
CA GLY A 268 -2.99 -29.06 -5.96
C GLY A 268 -4.12 -30.05 -5.68
N SER A 269 -4.93 -29.81 -4.65
CA SER A 269 -6.03 -30.73 -4.28
C SER A 269 -7.17 -30.09 -3.48
N THR A 270 -7.10 -28.80 -3.19
CA THR A 270 -7.96 -28.17 -2.16
C THR A 270 -9.07 -27.27 -2.71
N ALA A 271 -9.43 -27.37 -3.98
CA ALA A 271 -10.55 -26.61 -4.53
C ALA A 271 -11.88 -26.99 -3.84
N LEU A 272 -12.72 -25.99 -3.56
CA LEU A 272 -14.08 -26.14 -3.02
C LEU A 272 -15.10 -25.50 -3.97
N PRO A 273 -16.42 -25.79 -3.83
CA PRO A 273 -17.45 -25.18 -4.67
C PRO A 273 -17.39 -23.65 -4.72
N LEU A 274 -17.20 -22.99 -3.57
CA LEU A 274 -17.07 -21.53 -3.45
C LEU A 274 -15.63 -21.06 -3.20
N ARG A 275 -14.65 -21.94 -3.43
CA ARG A 275 -13.22 -21.60 -3.59
C ARG A 275 -12.68 -22.41 -4.77
N PRO A 276 -13.16 -22.13 -6.00
CA PRO A 276 -12.78 -22.89 -7.17
C PRO A 276 -11.32 -22.61 -7.57
N ALA A 277 -10.69 -23.57 -8.24
CA ALA A 277 -9.43 -23.36 -8.93
C ALA A 277 -9.64 -22.57 -10.25
N PRO A 278 -8.61 -21.87 -10.75
CA PRO A 278 -8.69 -21.20 -12.04
C PRO A 278 -8.90 -22.22 -13.17
N ARG A 279 -9.66 -21.82 -14.20
CA ARG A 279 -9.93 -22.68 -15.37
C ARG A 279 -8.67 -22.89 -16.19
N ASN A 280 -7.94 -21.81 -16.42
CA ASN A 280 -6.73 -21.80 -17.22
C ASN A 280 -5.52 -22.29 -16.42
N ALA A 281 -4.59 -22.96 -17.11
CA ALA A 281 -3.32 -23.38 -16.52
C ALA A 281 -2.37 -22.17 -16.33
N PRO A 282 -1.32 -22.32 -15.50
CA PRO A 282 -0.34 -21.26 -15.32
C PRO A 282 0.21 -20.76 -16.67
N GLY A 283 0.20 -19.44 -16.86
CA GLY A 283 0.65 -18.77 -18.09
C GLY A 283 -0.24 -18.96 -19.32
N GLN A 284 -1.38 -19.66 -19.21
CA GLN A 284 -2.29 -19.91 -20.33
C GLN A 284 -3.56 -19.04 -20.23
N GLY A 285 -4.12 -18.68 -21.38
CA GLY A 285 -5.35 -17.88 -21.46
C GLY A 285 -5.12 -16.36 -21.51
N PRO A 286 -6.20 -15.57 -21.72
CA PRO A 286 -6.14 -14.11 -21.83
C PRO A 286 -5.58 -13.42 -20.58
N ALA A 287 -5.14 -12.17 -20.72
CA ALA A 287 -4.57 -11.38 -19.61
C ALA A 287 -5.59 -11.05 -18.50
N TRP A 288 -6.88 -10.96 -18.84
CA TRP A 288 -7.97 -10.60 -17.93
C TRP A 288 -8.72 -11.80 -17.33
N GLU A 289 -8.20 -13.02 -17.47
CA GLU A 289 -8.82 -14.24 -16.92
C GLU A 289 -7.95 -14.85 -15.82
N ALA A 290 -8.59 -15.48 -14.83
CA ALA A 290 -7.90 -16.16 -13.75
C ALA A 290 -7.04 -17.34 -14.26
N LYS A 291 -5.77 -17.38 -13.87
CA LYS A 291 -4.76 -18.37 -14.28
C LYS A 291 -3.59 -18.39 -13.29
N GLY A 292 -3.01 -19.57 -13.05
CA GLY A 292 -1.93 -19.71 -12.06
C GLY A 292 -2.34 -19.09 -10.72
N LEU A 293 -1.52 -18.22 -10.14
CA LEU A 293 -1.87 -17.47 -8.91
C LEU A 293 -2.44 -16.07 -9.19
N PHE A 294 -3.01 -15.83 -10.36
CA PHE A 294 -3.64 -14.57 -10.74
C PHE A 294 -5.16 -14.72 -10.87
N TYR A 295 -5.92 -13.87 -10.18
CA TYR A 295 -7.37 -13.85 -10.03
C TYR A 295 -7.85 -12.38 -10.06
N PRO A 296 -8.08 -11.81 -11.26
CA PRO A 296 -8.50 -10.41 -11.38
C PRO A 296 -9.95 -10.22 -10.89
N SER A 297 -10.22 -9.10 -10.20
CA SER A 297 -11.60 -8.63 -9.94
C SER A 297 -12.35 -8.41 -11.26
N PRO A 298 -13.69 -8.51 -11.31
CA PRO A 298 -14.44 -8.20 -12.52
C PRO A 298 -14.12 -6.79 -13.06
N GLN A 299 -14.02 -5.80 -12.16
CA GLN A 299 -13.67 -4.42 -12.48
C GLN A 299 -12.24 -4.31 -13.03
N TYR A 300 -11.27 -5.01 -12.43
CA TYR A 300 -9.91 -5.03 -12.94
C TYR A 300 -9.79 -5.80 -14.27
N ALA A 301 -10.53 -6.89 -14.44
CA ALA A 301 -10.60 -7.62 -15.71
C ALA A 301 -11.17 -6.73 -16.83
N ASP A 302 -12.18 -5.91 -16.55
CA ASP A 302 -12.72 -4.93 -17.49
C ASP A 302 -11.71 -3.82 -17.81
N TYR A 303 -11.01 -3.32 -16.79
CA TYR A 303 -9.91 -2.37 -16.95
C TYR A 303 -8.83 -2.95 -17.89
N LEU A 304 -8.39 -4.20 -17.68
CA LEU A 304 -7.44 -4.88 -18.56
C LEU A 304 -7.97 -5.07 -19.99
N ARG A 305 -9.26 -5.43 -20.17
CA ARG A 305 -9.89 -5.57 -21.50
C ARG A 305 -9.92 -4.25 -22.27
N SER A 306 -10.07 -3.13 -21.56
CA SER A 306 -10.04 -1.79 -22.14
C SER A 306 -8.64 -1.28 -22.47
N GLY A 307 -7.59 -2.08 -22.20
CA GLY A 307 -6.19 -1.69 -22.40
C GLY A 307 -5.58 -0.97 -21.20
N GLY A 308 -6.23 -1.01 -20.03
CA GLY A 308 -5.71 -0.44 -18.79
C GLY A 308 -4.45 -1.16 -18.31
N SER A 309 -3.65 -0.47 -17.49
CA SER A 309 -2.41 -0.89 -16.79
C SER A 309 -1.09 -0.88 -17.56
N ASP A 310 -1.05 -0.41 -18.81
CA ASP A 310 0.18 -0.28 -19.59
C ASP A 310 0.92 1.07 -19.40
N ARG A 311 0.33 2.02 -18.66
CA ARG A 311 0.82 3.41 -18.57
C ARG A 311 1.43 3.80 -17.23
N PHE A 312 2.34 3.00 -16.68
CA PHE A 312 3.02 3.31 -15.42
C PHE A 312 4.54 3.53 -15.59
N ASP A 313 5.02 4.65 -15.05
CA ASP A 313 6.39 5.11 -15.25
C ASP A 313 7.30 4.69 -14.09
N GLN A 314 7.61 3.39 -13.96
CA GLN A 314 8.46 2.89 -12.84
C GLN A 314 9.70 2.09 -13.28
N ASN A 315 9.68 1.44 -14.45
CA ASN A 315 10.75 0.52 -14.86
C ASN A 315 11.78 1.22 -15.74
N PHE A 316 12.80 1.83 -15.14
CA PHE A 316 13.92 2.45 -15.86
C PHE A 316 15.25 1.78 -15.54
N SER A 317 16.07 1.51 -16.57
CA SER A 317 17.41 0.99 -16.35
C SER A 317 18.29 2.04 -15.65
N GLN A 318 19.29 1.58 -14.90
CA GLN A 318 20.30 2.48 -14.29
C GLN A 318 20.96 3.39 -15.34
N GLU A 319 21.22 2.88 -16.54
CA GLU A 319 21.83 3.66 -17.63
C GLU A 319 20.91 4.80 -18.07
N ARG A 320 19.61 4.54 -18.25
CA ARG A 320 18.65 5.58 -18.61
C ARG A 320 18.57 6.68 -17.54
N LEU A 321 18.51 6.29 -16.28
CA LEU A 321 18.49 7.26 -15.17
C LEU A 321 19.80 8.06 -15.08
N ALA A 322 20.95 7.44 -15.37
CA ALA A 322 22.23 8.15 -15.45
C ALA A 322 22.21 9.25 -16.52
N TRP A 323 21.45 9.09 -17.59
CA TRP A 323 21.25 10.10 -18.64
C TRP A 323 20.04 11.02 -18.39
N ASN A 324 19.44 10.97 -17.20
CA ASN A 324 18.20 11.68 -16.87
C ASN A 324 17.06 11.38 -17.88
N LEU A 325 16.98 10.13 -18.35
CA LEU A 325 15.94 9.64 -19.27
C LEU A 325 14.85 8.88 -18.49
N GLY A 326 14.18 9.60 -17.58
CA GLY A 326 13.04 9.14 -16.79
C GLY A 326 11.71 9.25 -17.53
N ALA A 327 10.63 9.36 -16.78
CA ALA A 327 9.26 9.41 -17.31
C ALA A 327 9.06 10.60 -18.28
N SER A 328 9.52 11.77 -17.88
CA SER A 328 9.33 13.02 -18.62
C SER A 328 10.22 13.19 -19.86
N GLN A 329 11.29 12.42 -20.01
CA GLN A 329 12.22 12.49 -21.17
C GLN A 329 12.20 11.25 -22.08
N GLU A 330 11.38 10.24 -21.79
CA GLU A 330 11.39 8.97 -22.52
C GLU A 330 11.13 9.11 -24.02
N GLN A 331 10.17 9.93 -24.42
CA GLN A 331 9.77 10.04 -25.82
C GLN A 331 10.68 10.96 -26.65
N THR A 332 11.21 12.02 -26.04
CA THR A 332 11.98 13.05 -26.78
C THR A 332 13.48 13.01 -26.50
N TRP A 333 13.94 12.13 -25.60
CA TRP A 333 15.33 11.98 -25.21
C TRP A 333 15.92 13.34 -24.79
N PHE A 334 16.90 13.85 -25.52
CA PHE A 334 17.56 15.12 -25.22
C PHE A 334 16.88 16.34 -25.85
N LEU A 335 15.85 16.15 -26.68
CA LEU A 335 15.11 17.27 -27.26
C LEU A 335 14.18 17.87 -26.21
N ARG A 336 14.45 19.13 -25.85
CA ARG A 336 13.66 19.89 -24.87
C ARG A 336 12.58 20.72 -25.54
N GLU A 337 12.95 21.59 -26.48
CA GLU A 337 12.02 22.44 -27.22
C GLU A 337 12.33 22.41 -28.72
N ALA A 338 11.30 22.46 -29.55
CA ALA A 338 11.42 22.58 -31.00
C ALA A 338 10.13 23.14 -31.58
N TYR A 339 10.16 24.35 -32.09
CA TYR A 339 8.96 25.01 -32.62
C TYR A 339 9.25 25.99 -33.75
N PHE A 340 8.20 26.30 -34.50
CA PHE A 340 8.18 27.36 -35.52
C PHE A 340 7.38 28.54 -35.01
N ASP A 341 7.91 29.74 -35.24
CA ASP A 341 7.25 31.01 -35.00
C ASP A 341 6.87 31.65 -36.34
N MET A 342 5.60 31.99 -36.47
CA MET A 342 5.02 32.52 -37.71
C MET A 342 4.24 33.80 -37.41
N ASN A 343 4.53 34.86 -38.15
CA ASN A 343 3.75 36.09 -38.14
C ASN A 343 2.95 36.23 -39.43
N PHE A 344 1.70 36.68 -39.31
CA PHE A 344 0.78 36.94 -40.42
C PHE A 344 0.04 38.27 -40.20
N LEU A 345 -0.56 38.78 -41.28
CA LEU A 345 -1.48 39.92 -41.27
C LEU A 345 -0.83 41.20 -40.73
N ASP A 346 0.37 41.55 -41.24
CA ASP A 346 1.19 42.66 -40.76
C ASP A 346 1.50 42.55 -39.25
N GLY A 347 1.78 41.33 -38.78
CA GLY A 347 2.10 41.01 -37.39
C GLY A 347 0.89 41.01 -36.44
N ARG A 348 -0.34 41.08 -36.94
CA ARG A 348 -1.56 40.99 -36.09
C ARG A 348 -1.81 39.59 -35.56
N LEU A 349 -1.43 38.56 -36.32
CA LEU A 349 -1.59 37.17 -35.94
C LEU A 349 -0.20 36.53 -35.78
N PHE A 350 0.12 36.15 -34.55
CA PHE A 350 1.29 35.33 -34.23
C PHE A 350 0.84 33.88 -34.01
N MET A 351 1.56 32.91 -34.57
CA MET A 351 1.33 31.49 -34.33
C MET A 351 2.65 30.79 -33.99
N ARG A 352 2.61 29.94 -32.96
CA ARG A 352 3.72 29.05 -32.58
C ARG A 352 3.27 27.60 -32.60
N LEU A 353 3.96 26.77 -33.39
CA LEU A 353 3.65 25.35 -33.55
C LEU A 353 4.89 24.50 -33.22
N GLY A 354 4.75 23.56 -32.30
CA GLY A 354 5.81 22.62 -31.92
C GLY A 354 5.88 22.34 -30.43
N LYS A 355 6.97 21.68 -29.99
CA LYS A 355 7.25 21.38 -28.58
C LYS A 355 7.74 22.63 -27.86
N GLN A 356 6.96 23.14 -26.93
CA GLN A 356 7.15 24.46 -26.32
C GLN A 356 6.65 24.53 -24.87
N THR A 357 7.12 25.53 -24.14
CA THR A 357 6.58 25.91 -22.84
C THR A 357 5.59 27.07 -22.99
N ILE A 358 4.41 26.97 -22.37
CA ILE A 358 3.34 27.98 -22.39
C ILE A 358 3.13 28.52 -20.97
N VAL A 359 3.45 29.81 -20.78
CA VAL A 359 3.39 30.49 -19.48
C VAL A 359 2.38 31.63 -19.54
N TRP A 360 1.30 31.52 -18.77
CA TRP A 360 0.26 32.54 -18.57
C TRP A 360 0.28 33.17 -17.19
N GLY A 361 0.95 32.52 -16.23
CA GLY A 361 1.22 33.00 -14.90
C GLY A 361 2.23 34.14 -14.87
N LYS A 362 2.07 34.97 -13.87
CA LYS A 362 2.84 36.18 -13.56
C LYS A 362 3.65 36.01 -12.27
N THR A 363 3.41 34.94 -11.52
CA THR A 363 4.07 34.61 -10.26
C THR A 363 5.17 33.58 -10.47
N GLU A 364 6.31 33.71 -9.79
CA GLU A 364 7.54 32.97 -10.13
C GLU A 364 7.64 31.56 -9.49
N LEU A 365 6.99 31.31 -8.33
CA LEU A 365 7.27 30.09 -7.54
C LEU A 365 6.17 29.03 -7.58
N PHE A 366 4.91 29.42 -7.79
CA PHE A 366 3.80 28.49 -7.95
C PHE A 366 2.96 28.87 -9.16
N ALA A 367 2.45 27.82 -9.81
CA ALA A 367 1.69 27.90 -11.03
C ALA A 367 0.19 28.04 -10.70
N THR A 368 -0.29 29.26 -10.42
CA THR A 368 -1.72 29.50 -10.14
C THR A 368 -2.52 29.46 -11.43
N THR A 369 -2.25 30.40 -12.34
CA THR A 369 -2.86 30.46 -13.68
C THR A 369 -2.07 29.67 -14.74
N ASP A 370 -0.85 29.22 -14.42
CA ASP A 370 -0.04 28.33 -15.26
C ASP A 370 -0.52 26.88 -15.17
N GLN A 371 -1.26 26.40 -16.17
CA GLN A 371 -1.90 25.07 -16.11
C GLN A 371 -1.62 24.16 -17.32
N PHE A 372 -0.83 24.61 -18.31
CA PHE A 372 -0.49 23.82 -19.50
C PHE A 372 0.60 22.78 -19.25
N ASN A 373 1.77 23.25 -18.80
CA ASN A 373 2.97 22.42 -18.70
C ASN A 373 2.96 21.59 -17.41
N PRO A 374 3.24 20.28 -17.49
CA PRO A 374 3.60 19.47 -16.33
C PRO A 374 4.97 19.89 -15.76
N ASN A 375 5.29 19.44 -14.55
CA ASN A 375 6.56 19.71 -13.88
C ASN A 375 7.31 18.42 -13.52
N ASP A 376 8.63 18.46 -13.67
CA ASP A 376 9.57 17.47 -13.13
C ASP A 376 10.01 17.89 -11.73
N LEU A 377 9.44 17.22 -10.73
CA LEU A 377 9.65 17.45 -9.31
C LEU A 377 10.80 16.57 -8.75
N ALA A 378 11.37 15.68 -9.56
CA ALA A 378 12.48 14.81 -9.18
C ALA A 378 13.87 15.38 -9.51
N LEU A 379 13.96 16.63 -10.00
CA LEU A 379 15.24 17.26 -10.36
C LEU A 379 16.07 17.75 -9.16
N ALA A 380 15.41 18.28 -8.12
CA ALA A 380 16.02 18.78 -6.88
C ALA A 380 14.95 18.94 -5.79
N SER A 381 15.33 19.18 -4.53
CA SER A 381 14.37 19.35 -3.42
C SER A 381 13.46 20.57 -3.61
N LEU A 382 14.01 21.68 -4.13
CA LEU A 382 13.29 22.86 -4.63
C LEU A 382 14.05 23.42 -5.83
N ALA A 383 13.76 22.90 -7.03
CA ALA A 383 14.31 23.42 -8.28
C ALA A 383 13.61 24.74 -8.69
N ARG A 384 14.25 25.50 -9.60
CA ARG A 384 13.64 26.69 -10.20
C ARG A 384 12.52 26.27 -11.15
N LEU A 385 11.41 27.01 -11.19
CA LEU A 385 10.21 26.63 -11.96
C LEU A 385 10.50 26.51 -13.47
N GLU A 386 11.38 27.36 -14.01
CA GLU A 386 11.79 27.29 -15.41
C GLU A 386 12.57 26.00 -15.72
N GLU A 387 13.31 25.47 -14.75
CA GLU A 387 14.08 24.24 -14.90
C GLU A 387 13.16 23.01 -14.83
N THR A 388 12.10 23.04 -14.03
CA THR A 388 11.15 21.92 -13.81
C THR A 388 10.08 21.78 -14.88
N ARG A 389 9.70 22.85 -15.58
CA ARG A 389 8.64 22.79 -16.60
C ARG A 389 9.01 21.79 -17.72
N ILE A 390 8.07 20.90 -18.01
CA ILE A 390 8.13 19.92 -19.09
C ILE A 390 7.44 20.53 -20.33
N PRO A 391 8.17 20.78 -21.43
CA PRO A 391 7.59 21.31 -22.66
C PRO A 391 6.65 20.30 -23.31
N VAL A 392 5.57 20.78 -23.92
CA VAL A 392 4.53 19.96 -24.58
C VAL A 392 4.44 20.29 -26.06
N TRP A 393 4.09 19.30 -26.89
CA TRP A 393 3.70 19.54 -28.27
C TRP A 393 2.39 20.34 -28.31
N ALA A 394 2.46 21.60 -28.72
CA ALA A 394 1.30 22.49 -28.68
C ALA A 394 1.20 23.39 -29.91
N ALA A 395 -0.01 23.90 -30.13
CA ALA A 395 -0.31 24.96 -31.06
C ALA A 395 -0.82 26.18 -30.28
N ARG A 396 -0.20 27.34 -30.52
CA ARG A 396 -0.54 28.60 -29.88
C ARG A 396 -0.78 29.67 -30.95
N ALA A 397 -1.83 30.46 -30.80
CA ALA A 397 -2.13 31.59 -31.68
C ALA A 397 -2.50 32.82 -30.84
N ILE A 398 -1.95 33.98 -31.20
CA ILE A 398 -2.22 35.27 -30.58
C ILE A 398 -2.71 36.23 -31.66
N TYR A 399 -3.91 36.75 -31.49
CA TYR A 399 -4.48 37.78 -32.35
C TYR A 399 -4.55 39.11 -31.60
N SER A 400 -3.85 40.12 -32.13
CA SER A 400 -3.85 41.47 -31.58
C SER A 400 -4.93 42.31 -32.23
N PHE A 401 -5.80 42.88 -31.40
CA PHE A 401 -6.79 43.88 -31.79
C PHE A 401 -6.25 45.32 -31.64
N TYR A 402 -4.98 45.47 -31.22
CA TYR A 402 -4.38 46.75 -30.83
C TYR A 402 -5.24 47.46 -29.77
N ASP A 403 -5.55 48.74 -29.98
CA ASP A 403 -6.33 49.54 -29.04
C ASP A 403 -7.82 49.51 -29.43
N VAL A 404 -8.68 49.14 -28.48
CA VAL A 404 -10.13 49.04 -28.65
C VAL A 404 -10.82 49.98 -27.66
N GLY A 405 -11.19 51.17 -28.12
CA GLY A 405 -11.81 52.19 -27.27
C GLY A 405 -10.88 52.64 -26.14
N PRO A 406 -11.25 52.50 -24.85
CA PRO A 406 -10.39 52.86 -23.73
C PRO A 406 -9.36 51.77 -23.35
N LEU A 407 -9.41 50.61 -23.99
CA LEU A 407 -8.51 49.48 -23.71
C LEU A 407 -7.33 49.51 -24.68
N ASN A 408 -6.12 49.38 -24.15
CA ASN A 408 -4.89 49.31 -24.92
C ASN A 408 -4.40 47.86 -25.04
N ASP A 409 -3.71 47.55 -26.13
CA ASP A 409 -3.03 46.26 -26.35
C ASP A 409 -3.91 45.02 -26.09
N VAL A 410 -5.13 45.03 -26.66
CA VAL A 410 -6.10 43.95 -26.53
C VAL A 410 -5.65 42.76 -27.36
N ARG A 411 -5.40 41.62 -26.72
CA ARG A 411 -4.91 40.38 -27.36
C ARG A 411 -5.75 39.18 -26.94
N LEU A 412 -6.21 38.43 -27.94
CA LEU A 412 -6.81 37.11 -27.72
C LEU A 412 -5.76 36.05 -28.05
N GLU A 413 -5.45 35.22 -27.06
CA GLU A 413 -4.57 34.08 -27.18
C GLU A 413 -5.37 32.79 -27.03
N VAL A 414 -5.10 31.83 -27.92
CA VAL A 414 -5.66 30.48 -27.88
C VAL A 414 -4.50 29.50 -27.91
N ALA A 415 -4.52 28.51 -27.01
CA ALA A 415 -3.53 27.45 -26.98
C ALA A 415 -4.21 26.08 -26.88
N VAL A 416 -3.66 25.11 -27.59
CA VAL A 416 -4.12 23.72 -27.62
C VAL A 416 -2.93 22.82 -27.39
N ASP A 417 -3.06 21.94 -26.40
CA ASP A 417 -2.12 20.85 -26.14
C ASP A 417 -2.41 19.72 -27.12
N LEU A 418 -1.44 19.41 -27.97
CA LEU A 418 -1.50 18.37 -28.99
C LEU A 418 -0.62 17.16 -28.62
N ASP A 419 -0.06 17.16 -27.40
CA ASP A 419 0.79 16.10 -26.91
C ASP A 419 -0.02 14.92 -26.36
N THR A 420 0.67 13.82 -26.12
CA THR A 420 0.15 12.78 -25.21
C THR A 420 0.08 13.36 -23.81
N PHE A 421 -0.96 13.00 -23.04
CA PHE A 421 -1.06 13.48 -21.67
C PHE A 421 0.15 13.05 -20.83
N TYR A 422 0.86 14.05 -20.29
CA TYR A 422 1.98 13.89 -19.38
C TYR A 422 1.59 14.34 -17.96
N PRO A 423 1.75 13.49 -16.93
CA PRO A 423 1.62 13.90 -15.55
C PRO A 423 2.87 14.63 -15.06
N ASN A 424 2.80 15.21 -13.86
CA ASN A 424 4.00 15.67 -13.16
C ASN A 424 4.93 14.49 -12.88
N ASP A 425 6.22 14.64 -13.21
CA ASP A 425 7.23 13.63 -12.94
C ASP A 425 7.69 13.76 -11.49
N ILE A 426 7.19 12.87 -10.63
CA ILE A 426 7.54 12.79 -9.21
C ILE A 426 8.71 11.84 -8.96
N GLY A 427 9.30 11.30 -10.04
CA GLY A 427 10.33 10.27 -10.02
C GLY A 427 9.82 8.92 -9.52
N ARG A 428 10.75 8.05 -9.14
CA ARG A 428 10.46 6.71 -8.61
C ARG A 428 11.29 6.40 -7.37
N CYS A 429 10.85 5.43 -6.57
CA CYS A 429 11.63 5.02 -5.40
C CYS A 429 13.05 4.54 -5.79
N GLY A 430 14.05 5.01 -5.04
CA GLY A 430 15.47 4.76 -5.31
C GLY A 430 16.17 5.83 -6.16
N GLU A 431 15.46 6.86 -6.65
CA GLU A 431 16.09 8.06 -7.21
C GLU A 431 16.45 9.08 -6.10
N PRO A 432 17.51 9.90 -6.28
CA PRO A 432 18.02 10.75 -5.20
C PRO A 432 17.03 11.77 -4.63
N TYR A 433 16.24 12.41 -5.50
CA TYR A 433 15.31 13.49 -5.15
C TYR A 433 13.84 13.08 -5.14
N THR A 434 13.52 11.83 -5.44
CA THR A 434 12.14 11.36 -5.34
C THR A 434 11.63 11.43 -3.90
N PRO A 435 10.52 12.15 -3.61
CA PRO A 435 9.93 12.21 -2.27
C PRO A 435 9.62 10.84 -1.67
N ASN A 436 9.78 10.68 -0.35
CA ASN A 436 9.54 9.39 0.31
C ASN A 436 8.11 8.82 0.07
N PRO A 437 7.04 9.63 0.01
CA PRO A 437 5.69 9.12 -0.29
C PRO A 437 5.57 8.42 -1.66
N VAL A 438 6.42 8.75 -2.65
CA VAL A 438 6.40 8.09 -3.97
C VAL A 438 6.78 6.60 -3.86
N CYS A 439 7.56 6.23 -2.84
CA CYS A 439 7.84 4.82 -2.56
C CYS A 439 6.59 4.01 -2.23
N ASN A 440 5.51 4.64 -1.75
CA ASN A 440 4.22 3.97 -1.56
C ASN A 440 3.55 3.65 -2.89
N LYS A 441 3.67 4.51 -3.93
CA LYS A 441 3.22 4.20 -5.30
C LYS A 441 3.99 3.01 -5.87
N THR A 442 5.32 3.05 -5.79
CA THR A 442 6.20 1.98 -6.28
C THR A 442 5.91 0.65 -5.57
N TYR A 443 5.79 0.66 -4.23
CA TYR A 443 5.44 -0.53 -3.45
C TYR A 443 4.00 -1.00 -3.74
N GLY A 444 3.04 -0.09 -3.90
CA GLY A 444 1.66 -0.42 -4.21
C GLY A 444 1.50 -1.12 -5.57
N LEU A 445 2.24 -0.68 -6.59
CA LEU A 445 2.30 -1.34 -7.90
C LEU A 445 2.91 -2.74 -7.79
N PHE A 446 4.02 -2.86 -7.06
CA PHE A 446 4.67 -4.14 -6.81
C PHE A 446 3.77 -5.12 -6.02
N ALA A 447 3.13 -4.63 -4.96
CA ALA A 447 2.23 -5.41 -4.12
C ALA A 447 1.02 -5.92 -4.89
N HIS A 448 0.46 -5.12 -5.79
CA HIS A 448 -0.67 -5.52 -6.62
C HIS A 448 -0.30 -6.70 -7.53
N GLY A 449 0.87 -6.66 -8.16
CA GLY A 449 1.34 -7.75 -9.03
C GLY A 449 1.41 -9.13 -8.36
N ILE A 450 1.75 -9.17 -7.07
CA ILE A 450 1.87 -10.41 -6.29
C ILE A 450 0.61 -10.78 -5.49
N SER A 451 -0.16 -9.81 -5.03
CA SER A 451 -1.26 -10.01 -4.07
C SER A 451 -2.63 -9.55 -4.55
N GLY A 452 -2.70 -8.83 -5.67
CA GLY A 452 -3.93 -8.17 -6.17
C GLY A 452 -4.40 -6.99 -5.33
N LEU A 453 -3.63 -6.56 -4.33
CA LEU A 453 -3.95 -5.43 -3.46
C LEU A 453 -2.99 -4.27 -3.72
N GLY A 454 -3.49 -3.04 -3.74
CA GLY A 454 -2.66 -1.85 -3.95
C GLY A 454 -2.97 -1.12 -5.25
N VAL A 455 -1.92 -0.69 -5.95
CA VAL A 455 -2.07 0.12 -7.18
C VAL A 455 -2.00 -0.81 -8.38
N ALA A 456 -3.10 -0.96 -9.10
CA ALA A 456 -3.23 -1.87 -10.24
C ALA A 456 -2.62 -1.32 -11.54
N GLY A 457 -2.35 -0.01 -11.57
CA GLY A 457 -1.78 0.69 -12.70
C GLY A 457 -2.16 2.17 -12.68
N GLU A 458 -2.05 2.79 -13.84
CA GLU A 458 -2.36 4.19 -14.03
C GLU A 458 -3.17 4.37 -15.33
N ASP A 459 -4.29 5.07 -15.21
CA ASP A 459 -5.22 5.36 -16.30
C ASP A 459 -5.03 6.81 -16.73
N ARG A 460 -4.43 6.98 -17.91
CA ARG A 460 -4.16 8.29 -18.50
C ARG A 460 -5.22 8.59 -19.56
N PRO A 461 -5.65 9.85 -19.70
CA PRO A 461 -6.51 10.28 -20.81
C PRO A 461 -5.97 9.78 -22.15
N PRO A 462 -6.84 9.35 -23.08
CA PRO A 462 -6.41 8.94 -24.41
C PRO A 462 -5.81 10.13 -25.16
N HIS A 463 -5.03 9.85 -26.21
CA HIS A 463 -4.54 10.90 -27.08
C HIS A 463 -5.71 11.55 -27.83
N TRP A 464 -5.60 12.83 -28.17
CA TRP A 464 -6.70 13.60 -28.78
C TRP A 464 -7.15 13.07 -30.16
N TRP A 465 -6.28 12.32 -30.86
CA TRP A 465 -6.64 11.64 -32.11
C TRP A 465 -7.53 10.40 -31.90
N ASP A 466 -7.53 9.81 -30.69
CA ASP A 466 -8.26 8.58 -30.35
C ASP A 466 -9.64 8.96 -29.77
N GLY A 467 -9.72 10.12 -29.11
CA GLY A 467 -10.97 10.68 -28.62
C GLY A 467 -10.83 12.16 -28.26
N ALA A 468 -11.88 12.94 -28.54
CA ALA A 468 -11.94 14.37 -28.21
C ALA A 468 -11.87 14.66 -26.70
N GLU A 469 -12.03 13.64 -25.86
CA GLU A 469 -11.88 13.74 -24.41
C GLU A 469 -10.42 13.98 -23.97
N GLY A 470 -9.44 13.58 -24.77
CA GLY A 470 -8.01 13.82 -24.53
C GLY A 470 -7.55 15.24 -24.83
N LEU A 471 -8.37 16.02 -25.56
CA LEU A 471 -8.02 17.38 -25.95
C LEU A 471 -7.99 18.31 -24.73
N GLN A 472 -6.87 19.02 -24.54
CA GLN A 472 -6.73 20.08 -23.55
C GLN A 472 -6.46 21.40 -24.28
N PHE A 473 -7.13 22.47 -23.86
CA PHE A 473 -6.99 23.78 -24.49
C PHE A 473 -7.31 24.89 -23.51
N GLY A 474 -6.96 26.11 -23.87
CA GLY A 474 -7.29 27.29 -23.11
C GLY A 474 -7.42 28.52 -24.00
N VAL A 475 -8.09 29.52 -23.46
CA VAL A 475 -8.22 30.84 -24.07
C VAL A 475 -7.81 31.89 -23.04
N ARG A 476 -7.06 32.89 -23.49
CA ARG A 476 -6.62 34.03 -22.69
C ARG A 476 -6.95 35.33 -23.41
N LEU A 477 -7.59 36.26 -22.71
CA LEU A 477 -7.79 37.63 -23.17
C LEU A 477 -6.94 38.55 -22.29
N GLU A 478 -5.96 39.22 -22.88
CA GLU A 478 -5.14 40.23 -22.22
C GLU A 478 -5.52 41.62 -22.74
N PHE A 479 -5.55 42.60 -21.83
CA PHE A 479 -5.75 44.01 -22.19
C PHE A 479 -5.21 44.92 -21.08
N ARG A 480 -4.92 46.16 -21.44
CA ARG A 480 -4.47 47.19 -20.50
C ARG A 480 -5.49 48.31 -20.40
N TRP A 481 -5.66 48.84 -19.21
CA TRP A 481 -6.46 50.04 -18.97
C TRP A 481 -5.71 50.97 -18.02
N ASP A 482 -5.32 52.14 -18.53
CA ASP A 482 -4.42 53.07 -17.84
C ASP A 482 -3.12 52.37 -17.40
N ARG A 483 -2.83 52.31 -16.09
CA ARG A 483 -1.65 51.65 -15.52
C ARG A 483 -1.84 50.17 -15.18
N PHE A 484 -3.04 49.62 -15.38
CA PHE A 484 -3.39 48.25 -15.00
C PHE A 484 -3.31 47.32 -16.22
N SER A 485 -2.69 46.16 -16.04
CA SER A 485 -2.66 45.07 -17.01
C SER A 485 -3.53 43.92 -16.53
N PHE A 486 -4.52 43.54 -17.31
CA PHE A 486 -5.48 42.48 -16.98
C PHE A 486 -5.29 41.28 -17.90
N ALA A 487 -5.50 40.08 -17.36
CA ALA A 487 -5.75 38.89 -18.16
C ALA A 487 -6.94 38.10 -17.61
N LEU A 488 -7.79 37.64 -18.51
CA LEU A 488 -8.84 36.65 -18.23
C LEU A 488 -8.42 35.35 -18.90
N VAL A 489 -8.50 34.25 -18.16
CA VAL A 489 -8.10 32.93 -18.65
C VAL A 489 -9.18 31.90 -18.37
N ASP A 490 -9.44 31.02 -19.33
CA ASP A 490 -10.30 29.86 -19.19
C ASP A 490 -9.57 28.64 -19.75
N PHE A 491 -9.38 27.62 -18.91
CA PHE A 491 -8.66 26.41 -19.25
C PHE A 491 -9.54 25.20 -19.09
N TYR A 492 -9.44 24.29 -20.05
CA TYR A 492 -10.04 22.98 -19.97
C TYR A 492 -8.94 21.92 -20.10
N ASN A 493 -8.58 21.30 -18.98
CA ASN A 493 -7.44 20.39 -18.89
C ASN A 493 -7.68 19.26 -17.89
N TYR A 494 -6.64 18.45 -17.67
CA TYR A 494 -6.59 17.47 -16.60
C TYR A 494 -5.63 17.94 -15.52
N ASP A 495 -5.95 17.61 -14.26
CA ASP A 495 -4.96 17.70 -13.18
C ASP A 495 -3.72 16.87 -13.54
N LYS A 496 -2.53 17.40 -13.24
CA LYS A 496 -1.25 16.76 -13.53
C LYS A 496 -0.78 15.85 -12.39
N LEU A 497 -1.46 15.89 -11.24
CA LEU A 497 -1.30 14.90 -10.17
C LEU A 497 -2.46 13.89 -10.21
N PRO A 498 -2.17 12.59 -10.04
CA PRO A 498 -3.20 11.57 -10.02
C PRO A 498 -3.96 11.56 -8.68
N TYR A 499 -5.19 11.09 -8.71
CA TYR A 499 -5.92 10.62 -7.53
C TYR A 499 -6.09 9.11 -7.58
N GLN A 500 -6.36 8.51 -6.43
CA GLN A 500 -6.55 7.07 -6.29
C GLN A 500 -8.01 6.71 -6.62
N ALA A 501 -8.25 6.18 -7.81
CA ALA A 501 -9.57 5.72 -8.24
C ALA A 501 -9.76 4.25 -7.82
N ARG A 502 -10.75 4.00 -6.98
CA ARG A 502 -11.08 2.65 -6.49
C ARG A 502 -11.68 1.80 -7.60
N LEU A 503 -11.11 0.62 -7.83
CA LEU A 503 -11.67 -0.37 -8.75
C LEU A 503 -12.59 -1.32 -8.00
N THR A 504 -12.06 -1.99 -6.97
CA THR A 504 -12.85 -2.83 -6.07
C THR A 504 -12.35 -2.74 -4.63
N THR A 505 -13.25 -2.99 -3.68
CA THR A 505 -12.88 -3.27 -2.29
C THR A 505 -13.54 -4.55 -1.85
N PHE A 506 -12.74 -5.46 -1.31
CA PHE A 506 -13.23 -6.73 -0.88
C PHE A 506 -13.79 -6.65 0.54
N SER A 507 -15.06 -7.05 0.68
CA SER A 507 -15.62 -7.48 1.95
C SER A 507 -16.46 -8.74 1.76
N ARG A 508 -16.48 -9.63 2.76
CA ARG A 508 -17.32 -10.83 2.71
C ARG A 508 -18.79 -10.42 2.73
N ASN A 509 -19.48 -10.63 1.62
CA ASN A 509 -20.91 -10.36 1.49
C ASN A 509 -21.74 -11.64 1.71
N VAL A 510 -22.68 -11.57 2.66
CA VAL A 510 -23.61 -12.65 2.98
C VAL A 510 -25.01 -12.11 3.23
N ASP A 511 -26.01 -12.96 3.06
CA ASP A 511 -27.38 -12.65 3.41
C ASP A 511 -27.49 -12.40 4.93
N PRO A 512 -28.10 -11.29 5.36
CA PRO A 512 -28.16 -10.88 6.76
C PRO A 512 -29.10 -11.75 7.61
N THR A 513 -29.95 -12.56 6.98
CA THR A 513 -30.96 -13.39 7.66
C THR A 513 -30.47 -14.83 7.82
N THR A 514 -29.71 -15.33 6.86
CA THR A 514 -29.28 -16.74 6.79
C THR A 514 -27.76 -16.92 6.83
N GLY A 515 -26.97 -15.86 6.64
CA GLY A 515 -25.52 -15.97 6.51
C GLY A 515 -25.04 -16.65 5.22
N ARG A 516 -25.95 -16.94 4.26
CA ARG A 516 -25.60 -17.55 2.98
C ARG A 516 -24.75 -16.60 2.12
N PRO A 517 -23.71 -17.08 1.42
CA PRO A 517 -22.86 -16.26 0.58
C PRO A 517 -23.61 -15.56 -0.57
N ARG A 518 -23.34 -14.26 -0.73
CA ARG A 518 -23.82 -13.41 -1.82
C ARG A 518 -22.67 -13.02 -2.75
N LYS A 519 -23.01 -12.61 -3.97
CA LYS A 519 -22.08 -11.95 -4.89
C LYS A 519 -21.51 -10.69 -4.22
N MET A 520 -20.31 -10.28 -4.63
CA MET A 520 -19.70 -9.03 -4.17
C MET A 520 -20.68 -7.86 -4.36
N ASP A 521 -20.84 -7.02 -3.33
CA ASP A 521 -21.72 -5.83 -3.30
C ASP A 521 -23.20 -6.02 -3.60
N ALA A 522 -23.66 -7.26 -3.80
CA ALA A 522 -25.07 -7.54 -4.05
C ALA A 522 -25.93 -7.20 -2.82
N THR A 523 -27.01 -6.46 -3.07
CA THR A 523 -28.09 -6.20 -2.11
C THR A 523 -29.30 -7.06 -2.47
N GLY A 524 -30.08 -7.48 -1.47
CA GLY A 524 -31.25 -8.36 -1.65
C GLY A 524 -31.08 -9.78 -1.09
N PRO A 525 -32.19 -10.53 -0.98
CA PRO A 525 -32.24 -11.79 -0.23
C PRO A 525 -31.52 -12.92 -0.95
N CYS A 526 -30.79 -13.75 -0.21
CA CYS A 526 -30.26 -15.02 -0.68
C CYS A 526 -30.62 -16.13 0.31
N THR A 527 -31.90 -16.47 0.38
CA THR A 527 -32.46 -17.41 1.38
C THR A 527 -32.67 -18.82 0.84
N THR A 528 -32.95 -18.97 -0.46
CA THR A 528 -33.21 -20.27 -1.12
C THR A 528 -32.05 -20.77 -1.99
N GLY A 529 -31.16 -19.87 -2.40
CA GLY A 529 -29.93 -20.18 -3.15
C GLY A 529 -30.11 -20.01 -4.65
N ASN A 530 -31.35 -19.70 -5.07
CA ASN A 530 -31.74 -19.48 -6.45
C ASN A 530 -31.92 -17.99 -6.77
N GLU A 531 -31.85 -17.13 -5.77
CA GLU A 531 -31.96 -15.68 -5.93
C GLU A 531 -30.74 -15.10 -6.67
N GLU A 532 -30.95 -13.99 -7.38
CA GLU A 532 -29.92 -13.37 -8.21
C GLU A 532 -28.72 -12.86 -7.39
N SER A 533 -28.94 -12.43 -6.14
CA SER A 533 -27.88 -11.96 -5.25
C SER A 533 -26.96 -13.10 -4.75
N CYS A 534 -27.38 -14.37 -4.89
CA CYS A 534 -26.64 -15.51 -4.38
C CYS A 534 -25.32 -15.76 -5.11
N LEU A 535 -24.30 -16.09 -4.31
CA LEU A 535 -23.06 -16.66 -4.82
C LEU A 535 -23.27 -18.15 -5.11
N THR A 536 -22.70 -18.64 -6.21
CA THR A 536 -22.80 -20.05 -6.62
C THR A 536 -21.44 -20.55 -7.12
N ALA A 537 -21.26 -21.86 -7.18
CA ALA A 537 -20.02 -22.44 -7.71
C ALA A 537 -19.71 -22.01 -9.17
N GLY A 538 -20.75 -21.65 -9.95
CA GLY A 538 -20.59 -21.21 -11.33
C GLY A 538 -20.00 -19.80 -11.47
N ASN A 539 -20.20 -18.93 -10.47
CA ASN A 539 -19.76 -17.53 -10.51
C ASN A 539 -18.75 -17.16 -9.40
N ALA A 540 -18.46 -18.06 -8.46
CA ALA A 540 -17.55 -17.81 -7.34
C ALA A 540 -16.14 -17.38 -7.78
N LEU A 541 -15.64 -17.92 -8.89
CA LEU A 541 -14.32 -17.56 -9.42
C LEU A 541 -14.24 -16.08 -9.83
N GLU A 542 -15.32 -15.51 -10.35
CA GLU A 542 -15.37 -14.11 -10.79
C GLU A 542 -15.79 -13.17 -9.65
N GLN A 543 -16.74 -13.59 -8.82
CA GLN A 543 -17.39 -12.73 -7.81
C GLN A 543 -16.65 -12.71 -6.46
N GLN A 544 -15.59 -13.50 -6.28
CA GLN A 544 -14.74 -13.50 -5.09
C GLN A 544 -13.23 -13.49 -5.45
N SER A 545 -12.88 -13.09 -6.67
CA SER A 545 -11.50 -13.20 -7.18
C SER A 545 -10.49 -12.40 -6.36
N SER A 546 -10.82 -11.20 -5.85
CA SER A 546 -9.91 -10.39 -5.04
C SER A 546 -9.47 -11.09 -3.75
N ASN A 547 -10.39 -11.76 -3.05
CA ASN A 547 -10.07 -12.55 -1.86
C ASN A 547 -9.31 -13.83 -2.23
N GLN A 548 -9.73 -14.49 -3.32
CA GLN A 548 -9.04 -15.68 -3.82
C GLN A 548 -7.61 -15.40 -4.25
N GLN A 549 -7.32 -14.21 -4.80
CA GLN A 549 -5.98 -13.78 -5.20
C GLN A 549 -5.02 -13.82 -4.00
N TYR A 550 -5.34 -13.09 -2.95
CA TYR A 550 -4.46 -12.97 -1.79
C TYR A 550 -4.41 -14.28 -0.98
N PHE A 551 -5.53 -15.01 -0.90
CA PHE A 551 -5.57 -16.36 -0.30
C PHE A 551 -4.68 -17.36 -1.07
N ALA A 552 -4.74 -17.38 -2.41
CA ALA A 552 -3.90 -18.26 -3.23
C ALA A 552 -2.41 -17.89 -3.12
N PHE A 553 -2.09 -16.59 -3.05
CA PHE A 553 -0.75 -16.09 -2.80
C PHE A 553 -0.18 -16.66 -1.48
N VAL A 554 -0.87 -16.44 -0.35
CA VAL A 554 -0.43 -16.94 0.97
C VAL A 554 -0.37 -18.46 1.00
N CYS A 555 -1.36 -19.12 0.41
CA CYS A 555 -1.45 -20.58 0.37
C CYS A 555 -0.30 -21.20 -0.42
N SER A 556 0.05 -20.66 -1.59
CA SER A 556 1.12 -21.22 -2.43
C SER A 556 2.49 -21.21 -1.74
N ALA A 557 2.75 -20.20 -0.90
CA ALA A 557 3.99 -20.05 -0.16
C ALA A 557 4.15 -21.04 1.01
N SER A 558 3.07 -21.72 1.41
CA SER A 558 3.04 -22.58 2.60
C SER A 558 2.60 -24.03 2.33
N VAL A 559 2.60 -24.47 1.07
CA VAL A 559 2.33 -25.89 0.71
C VAL A 559 3.40 -26.79 1.34
N GLY A 560 3.00 -27.91 1.95
CA GLY A 560 3.97 -28.83 2.55
C GLY A 560 4.41 -28.47 3.97
N PHE A 561 3.82 -27.43 4.58
CA PHE A 561 4.15 -26.99 5.94
C PHE A 561 3.90 -28.02 7.05
N SER A 562 3.02 -28.99 6.80
CA SER A 562 2.58 -29.97 7.79
C SER A 562 2.88 -31.39 7.33
N SER A 563 3.26 -32.24 8.29
CA SER A 563 3.37 -33.69 8.07
C SER A 563 2.01 -34.39 8.00
N LEU A 564 0.93 -33.74 8.44
CA LEU A 564 -0.43 -34.29 8.38
C LEU A 564 -0.91 -34.43 6.93
N ASP A 565 -0.64 -33.42 6.12
CA ASP A 565 -0.88 -33.43 4.68
C ASP A 565 0.11 -32.49 4.00
N ARG A 566 0.99 -33.05 3.17
CA ARG A 566 1.97 -32.24 2.45
C ARG A 566 1.35 -31.53 1.25
N GLN A 567 0.22 -31.99 0.71
CA GLN A 567 -0.40 -31.42 -0.49
C GLN A 567 -1.19 -30.13 -0.22
N VAL A 568 -1.43 -29.79 1.04
CA VAL A 568 -2.19 -28.61 1.45
C VAL A 568 -1.28 -27.52 2.00
N CYS A 569 -1.79 -26.30 2.04
CA CYS A 569 -1.11 -25.15 2.62
C CYS A 569 -1.59 -24.85 4.04
N ALA A 570 -0.91 -23.95 4.74
CA ALA A 570 -1.24 -23.58 6.12
C ALA A 570 -2.70 -23.15 6.30
N GLN A 571 -3.30 -22.53 5.27
CA GLN A 571 -4.67 -22.02 5.32
C GLN A 571 -5.74 -23.01 4.86
N SER A 572 -5.37 -24.03 4.08
CA SER A 572 -6.30 -25.05 3.57
C SER A 572 -6.20 -26.39 4.29
N VAL A 573 -5.30 -26.52 5.28
CA VAL A 573 -5.19 -27.73 6.12
C VAL A 573 -6.49 -28.09 6.83
N LEU A 574 -7.31 -27.09 7.16
CA LEU A 574 -8.62 -27.26 7.79
C LEU A 574 -9.60 -28.01 6.89
N THR A 575 -9.33 -28.05 5.58
CA THR A 575 -10.12 -28.71 4.55
C THR A 575 -9.44 -29.98 4.00
N SER A 576 -8.41 -30.48 4.69
CA SER A 576 -7.63 -31.63 4.23
C SER A 576 -8.40 -32.95 4.35
N ALA A 577 -8.34 -33.73 3.27
CA ALA A 577 -8.86 -35.09 3.19
C ALA A 577 -7.83 -36.17 3.55
N SER A 578 -6.62 -35.80 3.96
CA SER A 578 -5.59 -36.79 4.33
C SER A 578 -5.98 -37.49 5.62
N ARG A 579 -5.51 -38.75 5.74
CA ARG A 579 -5.63 -39.54 6.97
C ARG A 579 -4.25 -39.70 7.59
N PRO A 580 -3.97 -39.05 8.74
CA PRO A 580 -2.69 -39.17 9.41
C PRO A 580 -2.37 -40.62 9.76
N ALA A 581 -1.10 -41.03 9.71
CA ALA A 581 -0.70 -42.41 10.01
C ALA A 581 -1.09 -42.87 11.43
N ALA A 582 -1.10 -41.95 12.40
CA ALA A 582 -1.54 -42.20 13.77
C ALA A 582 -3.07 -42.40 13.89
N PHE A 583 -3.85 -41.92 12.91
CA PHE A 583 -5.30 -41.95 12.88
C PHE A 583 -5.80 -42.36 11.47
N PRO A 584 -5.49 -43.59 11.01
CA PRO A 584 -5.68 -43.99 9.61
C PRO A 584 -7.16 -44.10 9.18
N LEU A 585 -8.08 -43.95 10.12
CA LEU A 585 -9.52 -44.05 9.89
C LEU A 585 -10.25 -42.71 9.97
N ALA A 586 -9.55 -41.61 10.33
CA ALA A 586 -10.13 -40.26 10.41
C ALA A 586 -9.33 -39.29 9.54
N THR A 587 -10.01 -38.37 8.86
CA THR A 587 -9.30 -37.29 8.15
C THR A 587 -8.84 -36.20 9.09
N VAL A 588 -7.90 -35.37 8.63
CA VAL A 588 -7.48 -34.16 9.36
C VAL A 588 -8.68 -33.27 9.69
N THR A 589 -9.59 -33.04 8.73
CA THR A 589 -10.82 -32.27 8.97
C THR A 589 -11.70 -32.89 10.07
N GLU A 590 -11.86 -34.21 10.10
CA GLU A 590 -12.66 -34.90 11.13
C GLU A 590 -12.04 -34.75 12.52
N LEU A 591 -10.72 -34.88 12.63
CA LEU A 591 -9.99 -34.69 13.89
C LEU A 591 -10.09 -33.25 14.39
N LEU A 592 -9.97 -32.28 13.49
CA LEU A 592 -10.10 -30.86 13.81
C LEU A 592 -11.54 -30.51 14.24
N GLY A 593 -12.56 -31.08 13.61
CA GLY A 593 -13.96 -30.89 14.01
C GLY A 593 -14.24 -31.34 15.45
N ILE A 594 -13.60 -32.43 15.89
CA ILE A 594 -13.67 -32.94 17.27
C ILE A 594 -12.92 -32.03 18.26
N ILE A 595 -11.84 -31.38 17.82
CA ILE A 595 -11.07 -30.43 18.62
C ILE A 595 -11.85 -29.11 18.78
N TYR A 596 -12.35 -28.55 17.69
CA TYR A 596 -13.02 -27.25 17.68
C TYR A 596 -14.35 -27.25 18.44
N SER A 597 -15.04 -28.39 18.50
CA SER A 597 -16.23 -28.56 19.35
C SER A 597 -15.92 -28.54 20.85
N GLY A 598 -14.63 -28.58 21.23
CA GLY A 598 -14.18 -28.67 22.62
C GLY A 598 -14.54 -30.01 23.28
N SER A 599 -14.72 -31.06 22.48
CA SER A 599 -15.07 -32.38 23.01
C SER A 599 -13.95 -32.95 23.91
N PRO A 600 -14.28 -33.79 24.91
CA PRO A 600 -13.27 -34.48 25.72
C PRO A 600 -12.29 -35.31 24.87
N SER A 601 -12.77 -35.89 23.76
CA SER A 601 -11.93 -36.62 22.80
C SER A 601 -10.94 -35.72 22.07
N GLY A 602 -11.34 -34.49 21.74
CA GLY A 602 -10.46 -33.49 21.10
C GLY A 602 -9.38 -32.98 22.05
N ILE A 603 -9.74 -32.69 23.30
CA ILE A 603 -8.77 -32.34 24.35
C ILE A 603 -7.76 -33.48 24.56
N GLY A 604 -8.25 -34.72 24.62
CA GLY A 604 -7.40 -35.92 24.73
C GLY A 604 -6.50 -36.13 23.51
N LEU A 605 -6.95 -35.74 22.32
CA LEU A 605 -6.15 -35.78 21.08
C LEU A 605 -5.00 -34.79 21.12
N LEU A 606 -5.22 -33.56 21.58
CA LEU A 606 -4.16 -32.55 21.74
C LEU A 606 -3.18 -32.90 22.86
N ALA A 607 -3.66 -33.57 23.92
CA ALA A 607 -2.80 -34.09 24.98
C ALA A 607 -2.09 -35.42 24.62
N ASN A 608 -2.23 -35.90 23.38
CA ASN A 608 -1.59 -37.12 22.92
C ASN A 608 -0.16 -36.84 22.43
N PRO A 609 0.88 -37.47 23.02
CA PRO A 609 2.26 -37.33 22.56
C PRO A 609 2.48 -37.73 21.09
N GLY A 610 1.64 -38.60 20.53
CA GLY A 610 1.68 -38.98 19.11
C GLY A 610 1.08 -37.96 18.14
N PHE A 611 0.41 -36.91 18.65
CA PHE A 611 -0.19 -35.84 17.83
C PHE A 611 0.53 -34.50 18.05
N LEU A 612 0.71 -34.04 19.30
CA LEU A 612 1.41 -32.78 19.63
C LEU A 612 2.73 -32.96 20.41
N GLY A 613 3.14 -34.18 20.75
CA GLY A 613 4.40 -34.41 21.46
C GLY A 613 4.40 -34.03 22.95
N THR A 614 3.24 -33.73 23.55
CA THR A 614 3.11 -33.22 24.93
C THR A 614 1.92 -33.81 25.69
N ASN A 615 1.98 -33.78 27.03
CA ASN A 615 0.87 -34.11 27.93
C ASN A 615 0.10 -32.85 28.41
N VAL A 616 0.37 -31.68 27.82
CA VAL A 616 -0.25 -30.42 28.24
C VAL A 616 -1.66 -30.31 27.66
N ALA A 617 -2.69 -30.32 28.51
CA ALA A 617 -4.07 -30.06 28.14
C ALA A 617 -4.26 -28.62 27.65
N THR A 618 -4.75 -28.49 26.43
CA THR A 618 -5.18 -27.22 25.84
C THR A 618 -6.47 -26.74 26.50
N PRO A 619 -6.59 -25.45 26.89
CA PRO A 619 -7.77 -24.92 27.58
C PRO A 619 -8.92 -24.67 26.58
N LEU A 620 -9.57 -25.74 26.11
CA LEU A 620 -10.73 -25.68 25.21
C LEU A 620 -12.05 -25.59 26.00
N VAL A 621 -13.08 -25.05 25.35
CA VAL A 621 -14.45 -24.90 25.84
C VAL A 621 -15.37 -25.81 25.04
N ALA A 622 -16.18 -26.63 25.71
CA ALA A 622 -17.18 -27.45 25.03
C ALA A 622 -18.32 -26.57 24.48
N LEU A 623 -18.63 -26.74 23.19
CA LEU A 623 -19.76 -26.08 22.55
C LEU A 623 -21.08 -26.74 22.98
N SER A 624 -22.17 -26.00 22.85
CA SER A 624 -23.49 -26.43 23.31
C SER A 624 -24.23 -27.15 22.19
N ARG A 625 -25.12 -28.08 22.55
CA ARG A 625 -25.98 -28.74 21.56
C ARG A 625 -27.41 -28.25 21.72
N ASP A 626 -27.99 -27.74 20.65
CA ASP A 626 -29.32 -27.20 20.56
C ASP A 626 -30.23 -28.02 19.61
N PRO A 627 -31.55 -27.73 19.55
CA PRO A 627 -32.49 -28.49 18.74
C PRO A 627 -32.36 -28.34 17.21
N ASN A 628 -31.67 -27.30 16.72
CA ASN A 628 -31.56 -26.98 15.28
C ASN A 628 -30.16 -27.20 14.72
N ASP A 629 -29.23 -27.61 15.58
CA ASP A 629 -27.93 -28.12 15.19
C ASP A 629 -28.03 -29.26 14.17
N GLY A 630 -27.00 -29.34 13.33
CA GLY A 630 -26.92 -30.37 12.32
C GLY A 630 -26.82 -31.80 12.88
N ALA A 631 -27.13 -32.77 12.01
CA ALA A 631 -26.81 -34.16 12.25
C ALA A 631 -25.35 -34.39 11.80
N GLY A 632 -24.36 -34.09 12.64
CA GLY A 632 -22.97 -34.12 12.19
C GLY A 632 -22.46 -35.52 11.81
N SER A 633 -21.36 -35.52 11.05
CA SER A 633 -20.74 -36.74 10.50
C SER A 633 -19.78 -37.35 11.52
N GLY A 634 -20.18 -38.46 12.14
CA GLY A 634 -19.36 -39.11 13.14
C GLY A 634 -18.52 -40.27 12.60
N PHE A 635 -17.24 -40.34 12.97
CA PHE A 635 -16.44 -41.57 12.92
C PHE A 635 -15.68 -41.77 14.25
N PHE A 636 -16.27 -42.51 15.20
CA PHE A 636 -15.61 -43.23 16.30
C PHE A 636 -16.65 -44.16 16.96
N GLY A 637 -16.59 -45.45 16.66
CA GLY A 637 -17.34 -46.48 17.40
C GLY A 637 -17.87 -47.61 16.52
N GLY A 638 -17.28 -48.80 16.65
CA GLY A 638 -17.60 -49.97 15.85
C GLY A 638 -19.08 -50.38 15.87
N GLY A 639 -19.58 -50.80 14.70
CA GLY A 639 -20.70 -51.76 14.60
C GLY A 639 -22.14 -51.24 14.71
N GLY A 640 -22.41 -49.94 14.59
CA GLY A 640 -23.78 -49.39 14.55
C GLY A 640 -24.35 -49.25 13.14
N PHE A 641 -25.66 -49.44 12.95
CA PHE A 641 -26.37 -49.26 11.67
C PHE A 641 -26.47 -47.78 11.24
N ALA A 642 -26.43 -47.51 9.93
CA ALA A 642 -26.61 -46.19 9.34
C ALA A 642 -28.05 -45.65 9.56
N PHE A 643 -28.18 -44.37 9.93
CA PHE A 643 -29.46 -43.65 9.96
C PHE A 643 -29.43 -42.48 8.98
N THR A 644 -30.52 -42.33 8.21
CA THR A 644 -30.73 -41.25 7.23
C THR A 644 -31.55 -40.13 7.87
N ILE A 645 -31.02 -38.90 7.88
CA ILE A 645 -31.78 -37.69 8.29
C ILE A 645 -31.72 -36.68 7.15
N ALA A 646 -32.87 -36.24 6.65
CA ALA A 646 -32.98 -35.19 5.64
C ALA A 646 -32.97 -33.81 6.31
N GLN A 647 -32.05 -32.92 5.91
CA GLN A 647 -31.88 -31.60 6.52
C GLN A 647 -32.76 -30.49 5.94
N ALA A 648 -33.50 -30.71 4.85
CA ALA A 648 -34.46 -29.73 4.32
C ALA A 648 -35.51 -30.39 3.39
N PRO A 649 -36.73 -29.81 3.25
CA PRO A 649 -37.67 -30.22 2.21
C PRO A 649 -37.05 -30.01 0.82
N GLY A 650 -36.72 -31.10 0.12
CA GLY A 650 -36.12 -31.06 -1.22
C GLY A 650 -34.59 -31.23 -1.28
N SER A 651 -33.90 -31.43 -0.15
CA SER A 651 -32.46 -31.75 -0.15
C SER A 651 -32.22 -33.24 -0.42
N PRO A 652 -31.37 -33.62 -1.40
CA PRO A 652 -31.03 -35.02 -1.67
C PRO A 652 -29.93 -35.57 -0.73
N VAL A 653 -29.46 -34.79 0.25
CA VAL A 653 -28.27 -35.12 1.04
C VAL A 653 -28.62 -35.99 2.25
N THR A 654 -27.95 -37.15 2.36
CA THR A 654 -28.09 -38.13 3.45
C THR A 654 -26.72 -38.33 4.13
N TYR A 655 -26.63 -38.11 5.45
CA TYR A 655 -25.39 -38.29 6.21
C TYR A 655 -25.38 -39.61 7.01
N ASN A 656 -24.21 -40.26 7.09
CA ASN A 656 -23.98 -41.39 7.99
C ASN A 656 -23.40 -40.87 9.32
N VAL A 657 -24.05 -41.19 10.45
CA VAL A 657 -23.65 -40.75 11.79
C VAL A 657 -23.05 -41.93 12.57
N HIS A 658 -21.76 -41.91 12.89
CA HIS A 658 -21.09 -42.98 13.66
C HIS A 658 -20.09 -42.50 14.74
N SER A 659 -20.36 -41.43 15.52
CA SER A 659 -19.49 -41.04 16.65
C SER A 659 -20.22 -40.87 17.98
N SER A 660 -19.56 -41.26 19.07
CA SER A 660 -19.87 -40.84 20.44
C SER A 660 -19.17 -39.53 20.84
N ALA A 661 -18.39 -38.93 19.93
CA ALA A 661 -17.65 -37.69 20.12
C ALA A 661 -18.32 -36.54 19.35
N GLN A 662 -18.48 -35.42 20.03
CA GLN A 662 -19.10 -34.18 19.54
C GLN A 662 -18.25 -33.53 18.43
N THR A 663 -18.86 -33.15 17.30
CA THR A 663 -18.20 -32.46 16.17
C THR A 663 -18.87 -31.12 15.88
N ILE A 664 -18.29 -30.26 15.03
CA ILE A 664 -18.84 -28.91 14.75
C ILE A 664 -20.25 -29.00 14.20
N ALA A 665 -20.49 -29.83 13.18
CA ALA A 665 -21.80 -29.93 12.54
C ALA A 665 -22.86 -30.60 13.44
N GLN A 666 -22.47 -31.20 14.59
CA GLN A 666 -23.41 -31.72 15.59
C GLN A 666 -23.90 -30.67 16.58
N VAL A 667 -23.20 -29.54 16.67
CA VAL A 667 -23.33 -28.52 17.74
C VAL A 667 -23.29 -27.10 17.20
N MET A 668 -23.60 -26.96 15.92
CA MET A 668 -23.79 -25.69 15.27
C MET A 668 -24.95 -25.77 14.28
N THR A 669 -25.73 -24.70 14.26
CA THR A 669 -26.76 -24.38 13.26
C THR A 669 -26.15 -24.17 11.87
N GLN A 670 -26.98 -24.16 10.83
CA GLN A 670 -26.49 -23.95 9.44
C GLN A 670 -25.94 -22.53 9.25
N GLU A 671 -26.51 -21.56 9.95
CA GLU A 671 -26.10 -20.16 9.99
C GLU A 671 -24.71 -20.01 10.64
N GLN A 672 -24.47 -20.64 11.80
CA GLN A 672 -23.15 -20.66 12.44
C GLN A 672 -22.11 -21.38 11.58
N GLN A 673 -22.46 -22.52 10.96
CA GLN A 673 -21.59 -23.23 10.00
C GLN A 673 -21.24 -22.34 8.80
N ALA A 674 -22.19 -21.53 8.31
CA ALA A 674 -21.95 -20.58 7.23
C ALA A 674 -20.93 -19.50 7.63
N LEU A 675 -20.90 -19.07 8.89
CA LEU A 675 -19.84 -18.19 9.40
C LEU A 675 -18.45 -18.87 9.45
N LEU A 676 -18.37 -20.19 9.40
CA LEU A 676 -17.12 -20.94 9.26
C LEU A 676 -16.73 -21.21 7.80
N GLY A 677 -17.51 -20.69 6.83
CA GLY A 677 -17.28 -20.91 5.40
C GLY A 677 -17.63 -22.33 4.93
N CYS A 678 -18.42 -23.06 5.70
CA CYS A 678 -18.73 -24.46 5.43
C CYS A 678 -20.22 -24.78 5.65
N GLY A 679 -20.59 -26.04 5.40
CA GLY A 679 -21.95 -26.52 5.60
C GLY A 679 -22.84 -26.34 4.35
N PRO A 680 -24.16 -26.58 4.49
CA PRO A 680 -25.08 -26.67 3.35
C PRO A 680 -25.09 -25.44 2.44
N PHE A 681 -24.94 -24.24 2.99
CA PHE A 681 -24.94 -22.99 2.22
C PHE A 681 -23.70 -22.83 1.34
N TYR A 682 -22.60 -23.52 1.67
CA TYR A 682 -21.37 -23.55 0.89
C TYR A 682 -21.24 -24.80 0.00
N GLY A 683 -22.21 -25.73 0.09
CA GLY A 683 -22.14 -27.02 -0.60
C GLY A 683 -21.02 -27.91 -0.07
N THR A 684 -20.63 -27.76 1.20
CA THR A 684 -19.56 -28.52 1.86
C THR A 684 -20.05 -29.10 3.19
N ASN A 685 -19.21 -29.89 3.86
CA ASN A 685 -19.43 -30.35 5.24
C ASN A 685 -18.30 -29.82 6.13
N CYS A 686 -18.60 -29.21 7.27
CA CYS A 686 -17.60 -28.68 8.19
C CYS A 686 -16.71 -29.76 8.84
N ASP A 687 -17.21 -30.99 8.94
CA ASP A 687 -16.55 -32.08 9.65
C ASP A 687 -15.98 -33.17 8.74
N SER A 688 -16.23 -33.15 7.43
CA SER A 688 -15.75 -34.21 6.54
C SER A 688 -15.32 -33.69 5.17
N SER A 689 -14.21 -34.25 4.71
CA SER A 689 -13.54 -33.96 3.44
C SER A 689 -13.53 -35.17 2.49
N VAL A 690 -14.32 -36.23 2.79
CA VAL A 690 -14.34 -37.49 2.01
C VAL A 690 -15.71 -37.75 1.36
N PRO A 691 -15.82 -37.83 0.01
CA PRO A 691 -17.09 -37.97 -0.70
C PRO A 691 -17.96 -39.14 -0.21
N ALA A 692 -19.25 -38.90 0.07
CA ALA A 692 -20.22 -39.98 0.29
C ALA A 692 -20.68 -40.56 -1.07
N SER A 693 -20.97 -41.85 -1.11
CA SER A 693 -21.51 -42.50 -2.31
C SER A 693 -22.90 -41.95 -2.65
N GLY A 694 -22.97 -40.96 -3.54
CA GLY A 694 -24.21 -40.36 -4.06
C GLY A 694 -24.46 -38.88 -3.71
N GLY A 695 -23.56 -38.19 -2.99
CA GLY A 695 -23.70 -36.77 -2.64
C GLY A 695 -22.48 -36.17 -1.92
N LEU A 696 -22.40 -34.83 -1.87
CA LEU A 696 -21.21 -34.02 -1.53
C LEU A 696 -20.44 -34.50 -0.29
N ALA A 697 -19.16 -34.84 -0.47
CA ALA A 697 -18.21 -34.61 0.61
C ALA A 697 -16.81 -34.20 0.11
N VAL A 698 -16.62 -32.89 0.20
CA VAL A 698 -15.39 -32.12 0.17
C VAL A 698 -15.69 -30.97 1.13
N GLY A 699 -14.81 -30.64 2.08
CA GLY A 699 -15.21 -29.73 3.16
C GLY A 699 -14.19 -29.57 4.28
N GLY A 700 -14.62 -28.94 5.37
CA GLY A 700 -13.82 -28.38 6.45
C GLY A 700 -14.07 -26.88 6.59
N VAL A 701 -13.54 -26.27 7.66
CA VAL A 701 -13.59 -24.82 7.87
C VAL A 701 -12.79 -24.13 6.76
N ASP A 702 -13.44 -23.34 5.92
CA ASP A 702 -12.81 -22.65 4.79
C ASP A 702 -12.49 -21.21 5.18
N LEU A 703 -11.23 -20.93 5.53
CA LEU A 703 -10.81 -19.60 5.99
C LEU A 703 -11.05 -18.48 4.95
N LEU A 704 -11.05 -18.80 3.64
CA LEU A 704 -11.39 -17.81 2.60
C LEU A 704 -12.82 -17.27 2.82
N ASN A 705 -13.74 -18.18 3.14
CA ASN A 705 -15.16 -17.94 3.18
C ASN A 705 -15.71 -17.76 4.60
N ALA A 706 -14.90 -17.98 5.62
CA ALA A 706 -15.26 -17.79 7.02
C ALA A 706 -15.43 -16.29 7.37
N GLU A 707 -16.11 -16.01 8.47
CA GLU A 707 -16.27 -14.67 9.01
C GLU A 707 -15.14 -14.39 10.00
N ALA A 708 -14.18 -13.52 9.63
CA ALA A 708 -13.03 -13.22 10.49
C ALA A 708 -13.47 -12.64 11.84
N SER A 709 -14.48 -11.77 11.83
CA SER A 709 -15.02 -11.19 13.07
C SER A 709 -15.64 -12.24 14.00
N ALA A 710 -16.21 -13.34 13.47
CA ALA A 710 -16.72 -14.44 14.26
C ALA A 710 -15.60 -15.31 14.84
N LEU A 711 -14.56 -15.56 14.03
CA LEU A 711 -13.40 -16.39 14.38
C LEU A 711 -12.43 -15.71 15.35
N MET A 712 -12.44 -14.37 15.43
CA MET A 712 -11.43 -13.59 16.17
C MET A 712 -11.99 -12.75 17.33
N GLN A 713 -13.31 -12.77 17.57
CA GLN A 713 -13.95 -11.98 18.64
C GLN A 713 -13.42 -12.24 20.06
N SER A 714 -12.74 -13.37 20.29
CA SER A 714 -12.15 -13.71 21.59
C SER A 714 -10.66 -13.43 21.70
N TRP A 715 -10.05 -12.79 20.70
CA TRP A 715 -8.60 -12.59 20.62
C TRP A 715 -8.16 -11.27 21.29
N GLY A 716 -6.95 -11.25 21.84
CA GLY A 716 -6.29 -10.02 22.28
C GLY A 716 -5.93 -9.12 21.09
N GLY A 717 -6.35 -7.87 21.14
CA GLY A 717 -6.33 -6.92 20.01
C GLY A 717 -7.68 -6.69 19.36
N PHE A 718 -8.69 -7.51 19.67
CA PHE A 718 -10.08 -7.22 19.29
C PHE A 718 -10.58 -5.96 19.99
N ASP A 719 -11.54 -5.25 19.40
CA ASP A 719 -12.03 -3.95 19.89
C ASP A 719 -12.35 -3.96 21.38
N GLY A 720 -11.78 -3.00 22.12
CA GLY A 720 -11.94 -2.91 23.58
C GLY A 720 -10.88 -3.69 24.39
N SER A 721 -10.02 -4.48 23.75
CA SER A 721 -8.91 -5.19 24.42
C SER A 721 -7.54 -4.59 24.11
N PRO A 722 -6.62 -4.51 25.09
CA PRO A 722 -5.24 -4.10 24.83
C PRO A 722 -4.54 -5.15 23.95
N LEU A 723 -3.62 -4.72 23.08
CA LEU A 723 -2.85 -5.63 22.24
C LEU A 723 -1.62 -6.19 22.99
N TYR A 724 -0.78 -5.30 23.55
CA TYR A 724 0.50 -5.67 24.17
C TYR A 724 0.33 -6.26 25.58
N ASP A 725 -0.48 -5.61 26.42
CA ASP A 725 -0.73 -6.02 27.82
C ASP A 725 -1.84 -7.08 27.95
N PHE A 726 -2.25 -7.72 26.85
CA PHE A 726 -3.29 -8.74 26.89
C PHE A 726 -2.90 -9.93 27.77
N ARG A 727 -3.85 -10.37 28.60
CA ARG A 727 -3.73 -11.42 29.59
C ARG A 727 -5.04 -12.19 29.69
N ALA A 728 -5.06 -13.43 29.22
CA ALA A 728 -6.26 -14.27 29.24
C ALA A 728 -6.73 -14.62 30.66
N ASP A 729 -5.85 -14.49 31.66
CA ASP A 729 -6.12 -14.80 33.06
C ASP A 729 -6.55 -13.57 33.89
N GLN A 730 -6.70 -12.39 33.30
CA GLN A 730 -6.98 -11.15 34.04
C GLN A 730 -8.04 -10.27 33.38
N GLY A 731 -8.98 -9.79 34.19
CA GLY A 731 -10.03 -8.87 33.74
C GLY A 731 -11.12 -9.56 32.90
N VAL A 732 -11.99 -8.74 32.31
CA VAL A 732 -13.07 -9.20 31.43
C VAL A 732 -12.48 -9.51 30.05
N GLN A 733 -12.83 -10.67 29.50
CA GLN A 733 -12.19 -11.21 28.30
C GLN A 733 -12.99 -10.91 27.04
N PRO A 734 -12.35 -10.69 25.88
CA PRO A 734 -13.04 -10.52 24.61
C PRO A 734 -14.00 -11.69 24.32
N GLY A 735 -15.20 -11.39 23.83
CA GLY A 735 -16.25 -12.37 23.57
C GLY A 735 -16.99 -12.90 24.81
N THR A 736 -16.67 -12.43 26.03
CA THR A 736 -17.39 -12.80 27.26
C THR A 736 -18.41 -11.73 27.70
N SER A 737 -19.45 -12.16 28.41
CA SER A 737 -20.50 -11.27 28.91
C SER A 737 -19.94 -10.19 29.81
N GLY A 738 -20.30 -8.94 29.53
CA GLY A 738 -19.79 -7.77 30.25
C GLY A 738 -18.49 -7.18 29.68
N PHE A 739 -17.94 -7.76 28.60
CA PHE A 739 -16.85 -7.14 27.84
C PHE A 739 -17.37 -5.92 27.08
N ASP A 740 -16.76 -4.76 27.29
CA ASP A 740 -17.09 -3.52 26.58
C ASP A 740 -16.20 -3.38 25.33
N GLY A 741 -16.66 -3.97 24.23
CA GLY A 741 -15.97 -3.99 22.94
C GLY A 741 -16.92 -3.80 21.75
N GLY A 742 -16.35 -3.79 20.54
CA GLY A 742 -17.13 -3.71 19.30
C GLY A 742 -18.03 -4.93 19.09
N THR A 743 -19.21 -4.73 18.50
CA THR A 743 -20.14 -5.83 18.19
C THR A 743 -19.59 -6.69 17.05
N PRO A 744 -19.40 -8.01 17.24
CA PRO A 744 -18.85 -8.89 16.21
C PRO A 744 -19.88 -9.16 15.09
N CYS A 745 -19.40 -9.63 13.92
CA CYS A 745 -20.23 -10.11 12.81
C CYS A 745 -21.28 -9.10 12.32
N THR A 746 -20.91 -7.83 12.22
CA THR A 746 -21.83 -6.77 11.81
C THR A 746 -21.81 -6.58 10.29
N ARG A 747 -22.96 -6.24 9.70
CA ARG A 747 -23.14 -5.90 8.29
C ARG A 747 -24.05 -4.68 8.12
N PHE A 748 -23.91 -3.98 7.00
CA PHE A 748 -24.87 -2.96 6.57
C PHE A 748 -25.87 -3.59 5.60
N GLU A 749 -27.14 -3.30 5.84
CA GLU A 749 -28.23 -3.50 4.89
C GLU A 749 -28.94 -2.16 4.71
N GLY A 750 -28.69 -1.53 3.55
CA GLY A 750 -28.97 -0.11 3.37
C GLY A 750 -28.24 0.72 4.44
N ASP A 751 -28.97 1.54 5.18
CA ASP A 751 -28.44 2.40 6.25
C ASP A 751 -28.50 1.76 7.65
N GLN A 752 -28.88 0.48 7.77
CA GLN A 752 -29.02 -0.21 9.05
C GLN A 752 -27.87 -1.19 9.30
N GLN A 753 -27.27 -1.11 10.49
CA GLN A 753 -26.34 -2.13 10.97
C GLN A 753 -27.13 -3.33 11.52
N VAL A 754 -26.78 -4.52 11.07
CA VAL A 754 -27.33 -5.80 11.55
C VAL A 754 -26.21 -6.69 12.05
N ILE A 755 -26.51 -7.55 13.02
CA ILE A 755 -25.62 -8.63 13.47
C ILE A 755 -26.00 -9.89 12.71
N LEU A 756 -25.01 -10.55 12.11
CA LEU A 756 -25.22 -11.81 11.38
C LEU A 756 -25.73 -12.92 12.30
N PRO A 757 -26.60 -13.82 11.79
CA PRO A 757 -27.06 -14.97 12.55
C PRO A 757 -25.88 -15.88 12.92
N GLY A 758 -25.87 -16.38 14.14
CA GLY A 758 -24.76 -17.12 14.75
C GLY A 758 -23.96 -16.31 15.76
N CYS A 759 -23.89 -14.98 15.59
CA CYS A 759 -23.11 -14.11 16.48
C CYS A 759 -23.94 -13.33 17.49
N LYS A 760 -25.27 -13.31 17.36
CA LYS A 760 -26.14 -12.61 18.31
C LYS A 760 -26.12 -13.35 19.65
N GLY A 761 -26.03 -12.59 20.73
CA GLY A 761 -26.29 -13.09 22.09
C GLY A 761 -27.75 -12.91 22.50
N PRO A 762 -28.20 -13.54 23.60
CA PRO A 762 -29.57 -13.42 24.12
C PRO A 762 -30.06 -11.99 24.41
N GLY A 763 -29.15 -11.04 24.55
CA GLY A 763 -29.46 -9.62 24.74
C GLY A 763 -29.60 -8.81 23.44
N ASP A 764 -29.27 -9.40 22.29
CA ASP A 764 -29.24 -8.68 21.01
C ASP A 764 -30.60 -8.72 20.30
N PRO A 765 -30.99 -7.63 19.59
CA PRO A 765 -32.21 -7.61 18.80
C PRO A 765 -32.24 -8.71 17.74
N GLY A 766 -33.31 -9.50 17.74
CA GLY A 766 -33.51 -10.58 16.76
C GLY A 766 -32.63 -11.81 16.99
N TYR A 767 -32.13 -12.03 18.20
CA TYR A 767 -31.56 -13.30 18.63
C TYR A 767 -32.61 -14.42 18.57
N ALA A 768 -32.26 -15.53 17.96
CA ALA A 768 -33.08 -16.73 17.90
C ALA A 768 -32.22 -17.97 18.15
N LEU A 769 -32.58 -18.77 19.15
CA LEU A 769 -31.86 -20.01 19.48
C LEU A 769 -31.69 -20.94 18.26
N SER A 770 -32.65 -20.93 17.33
CA SER A 770 -32.61 -21.74 16.12
C SER A 770 -31.62 -21.31 15.05
N GLN A 771 -31.03 -20.12 15.17
CA GLN A 771 -30.09 -19.53 14.20
C GLN A 771 -28.76 -19.13 14.85
N ASP A 772 -28.82 -18.69 16.11
CA ASP A 772 -27.68 -18.13 16.85
C ASP A 772 -27.03 -19.12 17.82
N GLY A 773 -27.71 -20.22 18.10
CA GLY A 773 -27.29 -21.25 19.04
C GLY A 773 -27.38 -20.85 20.50
N ALA A 774 -27.12 -21.79 21.41
CA ALA A 774 -27.16 -21.54 22.85
C ALA A 774 -25.82 -20.99 23.36
N ASN A 775 -25.85 -20.10 24.36
CA ASN A 775 -24.62 -19.61 24.96
C ASN A 775 -24.00 -20.67 25.87
N THR A 776 -22.77 -21.07 25.56
CA THR A 776 -22.04 -22.16 26.22
C THR A 776 -21.84 -21.97 27.72
N GLY A 777 -21.99 -20.74 28.26
CA GLY A 777 -21.81 -20.40 29.68
C GLY A 777 -23.07 -20.22 30.53
N ALA A 778 -24.26 -20.45 29.98
CA ALA A 778 -25.53 -20.10 30.64
C ALA A 778 -26.47 -21.30 30.83
N THR A 779 -26.10 -22.32 31.62
CA THR A 779 -27.10 -23.28 32.13
C THR A 779 -26.98 -23.57 33.63
N GLY A 780 -27.59 -22.68 34.40
CA GLY A 780 -28.26 -23.01 35.66
C GLY A 780 -29.77 -22.73 35.63
N GLY A 781 -30.35 -22.40 34.47
CA GLY A 781 -31.78 -22.09 34.31
C GLY A 781 -32.27 -22.28 32.87
N PRO A 782 -33.59 -22.47 32.65
CA PRO A 782 -34.15 -22.77 31.34
C PRO A 782 -34.10 -21.56 30.40
N VAL A 783 -33.57 -21.75 29.19
CA VAL A 783 -33.72 -20.80 28.08
C VAL A 783 -35.13 -20.97 27.50
N VAL A 784 -35.88 -19.87 27.46
CA VAL A 784 -37.26 -19.83 26.99
C VAL A 784 -37.24 -19.31 25.55
N ASP A 785 -37.82 -20.04 24.61
CA ASP A 785 -37.94 -19.57 23.22
C ASP A 785 -38.96 -18.42 23.09
N ALA A 786 -39.03 -17.82 21.89
CA ALA A 786 -39.94 -16.71 21.57
C ALA A 786 -41.44 -17.05 21.74
N ASN A 787 -41.79 -18.33 21.95
CA ASN A 787 -43.15 -18.81 22.19
C ASN A 787 -43.41 -19.22 23.65
N GLY A 788 -42.45 -18.99 24.55
CA GLY A 788 -42.59 -19.34 25.97
C GLY A 788 -42.43 -20.83 26.27
N THR A 789 -41.92 -21.62 25.32
CA THR A 789 -41.62 -23.05 25.54
C THR A 789 -40.18 -23.24 26.02
N THR A 790 -40.01 -24.00 27.11
CA THR A 790 -38.71 -24.39 27.65
C THR A 790 -38.20 -25.61 26.87
N ALA A 791 -37.23 -25.42 25.98
CA ALA A 791 -36.50 -26.53 25.38
C ALA A 791 -35.33 -26.92 26.31
N PRO A 792 -35.15 -28.20 26.68
CA PRO A 792 -33.97 -28.62 27.41
C PRO A 792 -32.74 -28.50 26.49
N VAL A 793 -31.89 -27.50 26.72
CA VAL A 793 -30.54 -27.44 26.15
C VAL A 793 -29.75 -28.56 26.83
N ALA A 794 -29.54 -29.66 26.12
CA ALA A 794 -28.76 -30.78 26.63
C ALA A 794 -27.29 -30.54 26.31
N SER A 795 -26.48 -30.20 27.32
CA SER A 795 -25.04 -30.37 27.21
C SER A 795 -24.76 -31.87 27.09
N ALA A 796 -24.59 -32.35 25.86
CA ALA A 796 -24.28 -33.75 25.60
C ALA A 796 -22.84 -34.04 26.06
N GLY A 797 -22.67 -34.33 27.35
CA GLY A 797 -21.50 -35.08 27.82
C GLY A 797 -20.52 -34.37 28.75
N TYR A 798 -20.82 -33.21 29.33
CA TYR A 798 -20.15 -32.85 30.58
C TYR A 798 -20.88 -33.57 31.72
N PRO A 799 -20.22 -34.47 32.46
CA PRO A 799 -20.79 -34.94 33.71
C PRO A 799 -21.07 -33.69 34.55
N ASP A 800 -22.29 -33.62 35.08
CA ASP A 800 -22.50 -32.92 36.34
C ASP A 800 -21.31 -33.23 37.25
N SER A 801 -20.85 -32.21 37.96
CA SER A 801 -19.77 -32.18 38.96
C SER A 801 -19.79 -33.31 40.02
N THR A 802 -20.70 -34.26 39.90
CA THR A 802 -21.01 -35.37 40.81
C THR A 802 -20.34 -36.70 40.46
N ASN A 803 -19.67 -36.87 39.31
CA ASN A 803 -18.92 -38.11 39.00
C ASN A 803 -17.38 -37.94 39.01
N PRO A 804 -16.70 -38.12 40.17
CA PRO A 804 -15.26 -37.94 40.32
C PRO A 804 -14.37 -39.00 39.63
N ALA A 805 -14.93 -40.08 39.06
CA ALA A 805 -14.14 -41.18 38.51
C ALA A 805 -13.48 -40.87 37.15
N VAL A 806 -14.06 -39.97 36.34
CA VAL A 806 -13.48 -39.54 35.05
C VAL A 806 -12.46 -38.41 35.22
N PHE A 807 -12.58 -37.61 36.28
CA PHE A 807 -11.69 -36.48 36.59
C PHE A 807 -10.38 -36.87 37.31
N ALA A 808 -10.27 -38.10 37.79
CA ALA A 808 -9.10 -38.56 38.54
C ALA A 808 -7.87 -38.89 37.67
N GLN A 809 -8.00 -38.88 36.33
CA GLN A 809 -6.95 -39.35 35.42
C GLN A 809 -6.41 -38.29 34.44
N ALA A 810 -6.96 -37.07 34.41
CA ALA A 810 -6.41 -35.97 33.61
C ALA A 810 -5.39 -35.15 34.43
N PRO A 811 -4.18 -34.87 33.90
CA PRO A 811 -3.18 -34.10 34.62
C PRO A 811 -3.68 -32.68 34.90
N ARG A 812 -3.59 -32.26 36.16
CA ARG A 812 -3.79 -30.87 36.58
C ARG A 812 -2.61 -30.04 36.07
N ILE A 813 -2.89 -29.08 35.20
CA ILE A 813 -1.86 -28.29 34.50
C ILE A 813 -2.06 -26.82 34.85
N GLY A 814 -0.96 -26.15 35.18
CA GLY A 814 -0.92 -25.09 36.16
C GLY A 814 -1.01 -23.65 35.64
N ASP A 815 -1.98 -22.90 36.19
CA ASP A 815 -1.79 -21.51 36.60
C ASP A 815 -1.44 -21.51 38.12
N PRO A 816 -0.28 -20.97 38.53
CA PRO A 816 0.10 -20.82 39.94
C PRO A 816 -0.90 -20.02 40.78
N ARG A 817 -1.72 -19.15 40.17
CA ARG A 817 -2.69 -18.27 40.84
C ARG A 817 -4.01 -18.97 41.14
N LEU A 818 -4.36 -20.01 40.36
CA LEU A 818 -5.61 -20.79 40.50
C LEU A 818 -5.42 -22.11 41.29
N GLY A 819 -4.28 -22.27 41.97
CA GLY A 819 -4.00 -23.47 42.77
C GLY A 819 -3.94 -24.76 41.95
N GLY A 820 -3.59 -24.67 40.66
CA GLY A 820 -3.43 -25.83 39.78
C GLY A 820 -4.73 -26.43 39.26
N LYS A 821 -5.78 -25.64 39.02
CA LYS A 821 -7.02 -26.11 38.38
C LYS A 821 -7.35 -25.26 37.15
N VAL A 822 -7.29 -25.87 35.95
CA VAL A 822 -8.10 -25.40 34.82
C VAL A 822 -9.55 -25.74 35.16
N LEU A 823 -10.43 -24.73 35.16
CA LEU A 823 -11.85 -24.98 35.32
C LEU A 823 -12.32 -25.60 34.00
N TYR A 824 -12.59 -26.91 34.01
CA TYR A 824 -13.44 -27.51 32.99
C TYR A 824 -14.81 -26.86 33.15
N SER A 825 -15.05 -25.81 32.37
CA SER A 825 -16.18 -24.92 32.59
C SER A 825 -16.86 -24.61 31.28
N GLN A 826 -18.17 -24.46 31.39
CA GLN A 826 -19.04 -23.90 30.37
C GLN A 826 -18.72 -22.40 30.06
N GLY A 827 -17.92 -21.74 30.90
CA GLY A 827 -17.42 -20.37 30.68
C GLY A 827 -15.96 -20.31 30.24
N HIS A 828 -15.40 -19.10 30.21
CA HIS A 828 -14.00 -18.84 29.86
C HIS A 828 -13.04 -19.63 30.78
N PRO A 829 -12.12 -20.45 30.26
CA PRO A 829 -11.38 -21.44 31.06
C PRO A 829 -10.55 -20.88 32.23
N PHE A 830 -10.13 -19.61 32.13
CA PHE A 830 -9.32 -18.94 33.16
C PHE A 830 -10.13 -18.08 34.15
N THR A 831 -11.23 -17.48 33.69
CA THR A 831 -11.97 -16.48 34.48
C THR A 831 -13.36 -16.95 34.90
N GLY A 832 -13.86 -18.03 34.28
CA GLY A 832 -15.22 -18.53 34.46
C GLY A 832 -16.31 -17.63 33.88
N ALA A 833 -15.96 -16.54 33.19
CA ALA A 833 -16.93 -15.61 32.62
C ALA A 833 -17.78 -16.30 31.53
N PRO A 834 -19.11 -16.09 31.49
CA PRO A 834 -19.96 -16.69 30.48
C PRO A 834 -19.70 -16.05 29.11
N TRP A 835 -19.83 -16.82 28.03
CA TRP A 835 -19.65 -16.35 26.66
C TRP A 835 -20.86 -15.55 26.15
N LEU A 836 -20.60 -14.54 25.30
CA LEU A 836 -21.65 -13.69 24.68
C LEU A 836 -22.46 -14.43 23.62
N SER A 837 -21.80 -15.31 22.87
CA SER A 837 -22.38 -16.19 21.85
C SER A 837 -21.58 -17.48 21.78
N GLU A 838 -22.14 -18.52 21.18
CA GLU A 838 -21.43 -19.77 20.92
C GLU A 838 -20.22 -19.58 19.99
N MET A 839 -20.33 -18.67 19.02
CA MET A 839 -19.23 -18.31 18.13
C MET A 839 -18.04 -17.68 18.88
N ALA A 840 -18.28 -17.02 20.03
CA ALA A 840 -17.19 -16.53 20.87
C ALA A 840 -16.41 -17.69 21.52
N ALA A 841 -17.12 -18.71 22.00
CA ALA A 841 -16.47 -19.92 22.52
C ALA A 841 -15.68 -20.67 21.42
N PHE A 842 -16.22 -20.72 20.20
CA PHE A 842 -15.48 -21.26 19.04
C PHE A 842 -14.22 -20.42 18.73
N SER A 843 -14.32 -19.09 18.71
CA SER A 843 -13.20 -18.17 18.48
C SER A 843 -12.05 -18.43 19.45
N TRP A 844 -12.37 -18.69 20.73
CA TRP A 844 -11.41 -19.08 21.75
C TRP A 844 -10.75 -20.44 21.45
N ASN A 845 -11.54 -21.47 21.15
CA ASN A 845 -11.01 -22.80 20.80
C ASN A 845 -10.07 -22.73 19.59
N PHE A 846 -10.44 -21.93 18.59
CA PHE A 846 -9.62 -21.69 17.42
C PHE A 846 -8.27 -21.02 17.78
N GLN A 847 -8.29 -19.99 18.62
CA GLN A 847 -7.07 -19.33 19.10
C GLN A 847 -6.16 -20.30 19.88
N MET A 848 -6.73 -21.08 20.80
CA MET A 848 -5.96 -22.01 21.64
C MET A 848 -5.34 -23.14 20.82
N LEU A 849 -5.98 -23.56 19.73
CA LEU A 849 -5.41 -24.51 18.79
C LEU A 849 -4.18 -23.93 18.08
N LEU A 850 -4.24 -22.67 17.62
CA LEU A 850 -3.10 -22.00 17.00
C LEU A 850 -1.94 -21.85 17.98
N VAL A 851 -2.22 -21.52 19.25
CA VAL A 851 -1.21 -21.51 20.31
C VAL A 851 -0.54 -22.88 20.41
N ALA A 852 -1.32 -23.96 20.46
CA ALA A 852 -0.80 -25.32 20.54
C ALA A 852 0.08 -25.72 19.34
N PHE A 853 -0.22 -25.21 18.14
CA PHE A 853 0.57 -25.46 16.92
C PHE A 853 1.74 -24.49 16.69
N SER A 854 1.97 -23.51 17.57
CA SER A 854 3.02 -22.50 17.38
C SER A 854 4.45 -23.04 17.53
N ASP A 855 4.63 -24.28 18.01
CA ASP A 855 5.91 -25.03 18.05
C ASP A 855 6.15 -25.89 16.78
N ALA A 856 5.07 -26.32 16.12
CA ALA A 856 5.11 -27.18 14.92
C ALA A 856 5.61 -26.44 13.65
N LEU A 857 5.52 -25.10 13.64
CA LEU A 857 6.05 -24.25 12.57
C LEU A 857 7.56 -23.98 12.69
N THR A 858 8.21 -24.46 13.75
CA THR A 858 9.61 -24.14 14.07
C THR A 858 10.55 -25.34 14.16
N THR A 859 10.03 -26.58 14.15
CA THR A 859 10.84 -27.79 14.36
C THR A 859 10.57 -28.86 13.29
N THR A 860 11.64 -29.47 12.77
CA THR A 860 11.55 -30.79 12.15
C THR A 860 11.41 -31.81 13.29
N GLN A 861 10.30 -32.57 13.30
CA GLN A 861 9.96 -33.54 14.35
C GLN A 861 11.02 -34.65 14.57
N SER A 862 12.10 -34.73 13.78
CA SER A 862 13.06 -35.83 13.82
C SER A 862 14.18 -35.70 14.86
N ASP A 863 14.58 -34.50 15.31
CA ASP A 863 15.88 -34.33 16.00
C ASP A 863 15.85 -33.57 17.34
N GLY A 864 14.67 -33.35 17.91
CA GLY A 864 14.51 -32.55 19.12
C GLY A 864 14.68 -31.04 18.85
N TYR A 865 14.14 -30.23 19.76
CA TYR A 865 14.06 -28.77 19.63
C TYR A 865 15.40 -28.14 19.22
N GLN A 866 15.51 -27.70 17.97
CA GLN A 866 16.56 -26.79 17.51
C GLN A 866 15.89 -25.46 17.17
N PRO A 867 16.08 -24.40 17.98
CA PRO A 867 15.58 -23.08 17.60
C PRO A 867 16.22 -22.69 16.26
N ILE A 868 15.42 -22.18 15.33
CA ILE A 868 15.95 -21.62 14.08
C ILE A 868 17.00 -20.57 14.46
N PRO A 869 18.26 -20.69 14.02
CA PRO A 869 19.30 -19.72 14.37
C PRO A 869 18.85 -18.30 14.00
N GLY A 870 18.76 -17.41 14.99
CA GLY A 870 18.31 -16.02 14.81
C GLY A 870 16.83 -15.74 15.07
N ARG A 871 15.99 -16.74 15.35
CA ARG A 871 14.56 -16.54 15.71
C ARG A 871 14.36 -16.56 17.23
N ASP A 872 13.51 -15.66 17.74
CA ASP A 872 13.27 -15.49 19.18
C ASP A 872 12.53 -16.71 19.78
N PRO A 873 13.13 -17.43 20.75
CA PRO A 873 12.50 -18.58 21.43
C PRO A 873 11.31 -18.21 22.32
N THR A 874 10.99 -16.92 22.46
CA THR A 874 9.75 -16.46 23.12
C THR A 874 8.53 -16.53 22.19
N LEU A 875 8.70 -16.78 20.88
CA LEU A 875 7.60 -16.89 19.91
C LEU A 875 7.06 -18.33 19.72
N SER A 876 7.81 -19.33 20.20
CA SER A 876 7.39 -20.74 20.24
C SER A 876 6.79 -21.09 21.59
N LEU A 877 5.85 -22.05 21.56
CA LEU A 877 5.27 -22.60 22.78
C LEU A 877 6.20 -23.67 23.34
N ASP A 878 6.59 -23.55 24.61
CA ASP A 878 7.47 -24.52 25.27
C ASP A 878 6.64 -25.56 26.04
N PHE A 879 6.63 -26.80 25.55
CA PHE A 879 5.92 -27.92 26.15
C PHE A 879 6.74 -28.73 27.17
N ARG A 880 8.00 -28.36 27.44
CA ARG A 880 8.88 -29.15 28.33
C ARG A 880 8.40 -29.17 29.77
N THR A 881 7.71 -28.13 30.23
CA THR A 881 7.03 -28.12 31.53
C THR A 881 5.64 -27.49 31.44
N PRO A 882 4.66 -27.94 32.25
CA PRO A 882 3.35 -27.31 32.36
C PRO A 882 3.41 -25.80 32.62
N GLU A 883 4.35 -25.34 33.44
CA GLU A 883 4.50 -23.92 33.79
C GLU A 883 4.97 -23.07 32.61
N ALA A 884 5.75 -23.65 31.69
CA ALA A 884 6.23 -22.96 30.50
C ALA A 884 5.10 -22.68 29.49
N ALA A 885 4.11 -23.58 29.40
CA ALA A 885 2.95 -23.43 28.53
C ALA A 885 1.95 -22.34 28.98
N TYR A 886 2.04 -21.88 30.25
CA TYR A 886 1.16 -20.86 30.85
C TYR A 886 1.94 -19.64 31.38
N ARG A 887 3.19 -19.46 30.94
CA ARG A 887 4.07 -18.37 31.39
C ARG A 887 3.59 -16.99 30.94
N VAL A 888 4.19 -15.95 31.54
CA VAL A 888 4.04 -14.54 31.17
C VAL A 888 5.35 -14.04 30.57
N GLY A 889 5.28 -13.18 29.56
CA GLY A 889 6.42 -12.57 28.89
C GLY A 889 6.84 -13.26 27.58
N GLY A 890 5.98 -14.09 26.99
CA GLY A 890 6.21 -14.79 25.73
C GLY A 890 5.03 -15.67 25.33
N CYS A 891 5.14 -16.40 24.22
CA CYS A 891 4.11 -17.32 23.75
C CYS A 891 3.72 -18.32 24.84
N SER A 892 2.43 -18.36 25.16
CA SER A 892 1.77 -19.23 26.13
C SER A 892 0.25 -19.21 25.92
N PHE A 893 -0.49 -20.12 26.57
CA PHE A 893 -1.96 -20.06 26.60
C PHE A 893 -2.52 -18.84 27.34
N VAL A 894 -1.71 -18.18 28.18
CA VAL A 894 -2.08 -16.96 28.91
C VAL A 894 -1.83 -15.70 28.09
N GLN A 895 -0.83 -15.72 27.20
CA GLN A 895 -0.49 -14.64 26.29
C GLN A 895 -0.39 -15.14 24.84
N PRO A 896 -1.54 -15.54 24.25
CA PRO A 896 -1.60 -16.13 22.92
C PRO A 896 -1.09 -15.19 21.83
N GLN A 897 -1.14 -13.87 22.04
CA GLN A 897 -0.73 -12.85 21.07
C GLN A 897 0.77 -12.88 20.71
N PHE A 898 1.60 -13.54 21.51
CA PHE A 898 3.03 -13.73 21.22
C PHE A 898 3.34 -15.00 20.43
N CYS A 899 2.35 -15.86 20.20
CA CYS A 899 2.55 -17.15 19.55
C CYS A 899 2.61 -17.05 18.03
N SER A 900 3.59 -17.72 17.42
CA SER A 900 3.91 -17.58 15.99
C SER A 900 2.73 -17.85 15.05
N ALA A 901 1.89 -18.86 15.31
CA ALA A 901 0.74 -19.17 14.47
C ALA A 901 -0.40 -18.15 14.65
N VAL A 902 -0.58 -17.61 15.86
CA VAL A 902 -1.55 -16.56 16.16
C VAL A 902 -1.14 -15.26 15.45
N GLN A 903 0.14 -14.89 15.53
CA GLN A 903 0.68 -13.73 14.83
C GLN A 903 0.59 -13.88 13.31
N ALA A 904 0.90 -15.07 12.77
CA ALA A 904 0.81 -15.32 11.33
C ALA A 904 -0.62 -15.18 10.81
N LEU A 905 -1.61 -15.68 11.57
CA LEU A 905 -3.00 -15.55 11.18
C LEU A 905 -3.54 -14.12 11.36
N TRP A 906 -3.11 -13.42 12.40
CA TRP A 906 -3.42 -11.99 12.57
C TRP A 906 -2.78 -11.11 11.50
N ALA A 907 -1.60 -11.46 10.98
CA ALA A 907 -0.91 -10.64 9.97
C ALA A 907 -1.62 -10.61 8.61
N ILE A 908 -2.54 -11.53 8.36
CA ILE A 908 -3.30 -11.65 7.10
C ILE A 908 -4.79 -11.30 7.26
N THR A 909 -5.18 -10.86 8.46
CA THR A 909 -6.50 -10.28 8.72
C THR A 909 -6.37 -8.77 8.68
N GLY A 910 -7.47 -8.10 8.36
CA GLY A 910 -7.48 -6.65 8.30
C GLY A 910 -8.79 -6.09 8.82
N VAL A 911 -8.79 -4.79 9.09
CA VAL A 911 -9.94 -4.09 9.67
C VAL A 911 -10.18 -2.71 9.07
N THR A 912 -11.44 -2.32 9.01
CA THR A 912 -11.88 -0.99 8.58
C THR A 912 -12.03 -0.02 9.75
N ARG A 913 -12.12 1.29 9.47
CA ARG A 913 -12.45 2.26 10.51
C ARG A 913 -13.91 2.11 10.93
N ASN A 914 -14.17 2.36 12.21
CA ASN A 914 -15.52 2.62 12.68
C ASN A 914 -16.20 3.76 11.91
N THR A 915 -17.41 3.49 11.42
CA THR A 915 -18.27 4.51 10.82
C THR A 915 -19.23 5.06 11.87
N THR A 916 -19.25 6.39 12.04
CA THR A 916 -20.05 7.09 13.08
C THR A 916 -21.56 7.03 12.86
N ARG A 917 -22.01 6.56 11.68
CA ARG A 917 -23.44 6.39 11.34
C ARG A 917 -24.06 5.08 11.85
N ALA A 918 -23.28 4.18 12.44
CA ALA A 918 -23.65 2.76 12.53
C ALA A 918 -24.36 2.29 13.81
N GLY A 919 -24.86 3.17 14.68
CA GLY A 919 -25.66 2.72 15.83
C GLY A 919 -24.93 1.81 16.84
N GLY A 920 -23.59 1.87 16.90
CA GLY A 920 -22.81 1.28 17.99
C GLY A 920 -23.10 1.97 19.33
N ASN A 921 -22.48 1.50 20.43
CA ASN A 921 -22.69 2.07 21.77
C ASN A 921 -22.11 3.50 21.96
N GLY A 922 -21.72 4.18 20.88
CA GLY A 922 -21.08 5.49 20.86
C GLY A 922 -19.58 5.49 21.18
N ARG A 923 -19.06 4.40 21.76
CA ARG A 923 -17.64 4.20 22.10
C ARG A 923 -16.89 3.39 21.03
N PHE A 924 -17.58 2.43 20.42
CA PHE A 924 -17.10 1.61 19.30
C PHE A 924 -18.16 1.62 18.18
N GLY A 925 -17.74 1.70 16.91
CA GLY A 925 -18.58 1.61 15.70
C GLY A 925 -18.31 0.30 14.94
N ARG A 926 -18.88 0.14 13.74
CA ARG A 926 -18.67 -1.07 12.91
C ARG A 926 -17.23 -1.14 12.41
N ARG A 927 -16.54 -2.22 12.80
CA ARG A 927 -15.23 -2.63 12.29
C ARG A 927 -15.39 -3.96 11.56
N ASP A 928 -15.12 -3.97 10.26
CA ASP A 928 -15.17 -5.21 9.49
C ASP A 928 -13.82 -5.91 9.58
N PHE A 929 -13.78 -7.02 10.31
CA PHE A 929 -12.66 -7.94 10.20
C PHE A 929 -12.82 -8.72 8.90
N VAL A 930 -11.83 -8.61 8.02
CA VAL A 930 -11.85 -9.25 6.70
C VAL A 930 -10.65 -10.19 6.59
N TRP A 931 -10.91 -11.44 6.19
CA TRP A 931 -9.86 -12.34 5.72
C TRP A 931 -9.37 -11.84 4.39
N HIS A 932 -8.06 -11.63 4.29
CA HIS A 932 -7.43 -11.31 3.02
C HIS A 932 -8.08 -10.10 2.31
N GLY A 933 -8.53 -9.13 3.09
CA GLY A 933 -9.23 -7.96 2.59
C GLY A 933 -8.32 -6.82 2.19
N GLY A 934 -8.90 -5.91 1.42
CA GLY A 934 -8.23 -4.76 0.82
C GLY A 934 -8.92 -4.39 -0.48
N GLY A 935 -8.32 -3.46 -1.21
CA GLY A 935 -8.79 -3.05 -2.51
C GLY A 935 -7.65 -2.89 -3.50
N ASP A 936 -8.04 -2.75 -4.75
CA ASP A 936 -7.19 -2.28 -5.82
C ASP A 936 -7.66 -0.89 -6.26
N VAL A 937 -6.68 -0.06 -6.61
CA VAL A 937 -6.91 1.27 -7.15
C VAL A 937 -6.12 1.46 -8.42
N VAL A 938 -6.62 2.32 -9.28
CA VAL A 938 -5.86 2.84 -10.42
C VAL A 938 -5.60 4.31 -10.16
N LEU A 939 -4.42 4.77 -10.53
CA LEU A 939 -4.11 6.20 -10.51
C LEU A 939 -4.78 6.86 -11.72
N SER A 940 -5.74 7.74 -11.49
CA SER A 940 -6.50 8.43 -12.55
C SER A 940 -6.35 9.94 -12.45
N TYR A 941 -6.64 10.65 -13.53
CA TYR A 941 -6.47 12.10 -13.63
C TYR A 941 -7.81 12.82 -13.76
N GLN A 942 -8.05 13.81 -12.91
CA GLN A 942 -9.33 14.53 -12.87
C GLN A 942 -9.38 15.59 -13.96
N ARG A 943 -10.37 15.48 -14.86
CA ARG A 943 -10.67 16.56 -15.81
C ARG A 943 -11.30 17.75 -15.07
N ARG A 944 -10.79 18.95 -15.31
CA ARG A 944 -11.26 20.16 -14.64
C ARG A 944 -11.33 21.36 -15.58
N ASN A 945 -12.12 22.34 -15.18
CA ASN A 945 -12.16 23.65 -15.80
C ASN A 945 -11.65 24.67 -14.79
N THR A 946 -10.71 25.51 -15.23
CA THR A 946 -10.08 26.54 -14.41
C THR A 946 -10.32 27.89 -15.04
N VAL A 947 -11.08 28.73 -14.36
CA VAL A 947 -11.27 30.13 -14.74
C VAL A 947 -10.34 30.98 -13.89
N GLY A 948 -9.57 31.84 -14.53
CA GLY A 948 -8.61 32.70 -13.86
C GLY A 948 -8.71 34.17 -14.27
N PHE A 949 -8.22 35.00 -13.39
CA PHE A 949 -8.09 36.44 -13.56
C PHE A 949 -6.72 36.85 -13.04
N SER A 950 -6.01 37.71 -13.76
CA SER A 950 -4.79 38.31 -13.25
C SER A 950 -4.72 39.81 -13.50
N LEU A 951 -4.02 40.51 -12.61
CA LEU A 951 -3.89 41.95 -12.57
C LEU A 951 -2.46 42.32 -12.20
N ASP A 952 -1.83 43.20 -12.97
CA ASP A 952 -0.59 43.89 -12.56
C ASP A 952 -0.76 45.39 -12.59
N PHE A 953 -0.10 46.07 -11.67
CA PHE A 953 0.11 47.51 -11.76
C PHE A 953 1.35 47.96 -10.97
N ALA A 954 1.96 49.04 -11.44
CA ALA A 954 2.99 49.75 -10.70
C ALA A 954 2.35 50.81 -9.80
N GLU A 955 2.79 50.88 -8.54
CA GLU A 955 2.33 51.86 -7.55
C GLU A 955 3.43 52.91 -7.30
N ASP A 956 3.10 54.16 -7.63
CA ASP A 956 4.07 55.24 -7.70
C ASP A 956 4.53 55.80 -6.34
N VAL A 957 3.73 55.70 -5.27
CA VAL A 957 4.06 56.28 -3.96
C VAL A 957 5.10 55.44 -3.23
N THR A 958 4.87 54.13 -3.18
CA THR A 958 5.72 53.12 -2.54
C THR A 958 6.84 52.65 -3.46
N LYS A 959 6.75 52.93 -4.77
CA LYS A 959 7.66 52.44 -5.82
C LYS A 959 7.72 50.91 -5.85
N SER A 960 6.55 50.28 -5.74
CA SER A 960 6.40 48.82 -5.78
C SER A 960 5.53 48.39 -6.95
N ASN A 961 5.78 47.19 -7.47
CA ASN A 961 4.91 46.55 -8.45
C ASN A 961 4.06 45.51 -7.72
N TRP A 962 2.77 45.49 -8.03
CA TRP A 962 1.80 44.59 -7.45
C TRP A 962 1.27 43.69 -8.55
N SER A 963 1.25 42.39 -8.29
CA SER A 963 0.59 41.39 -9.11
C SER A 963 -0.44 40.64 -8.28
N GLY A 964 -1.60 40.38 -8.84
CA GLY A 964 -2.64 39.55 -8.25
C GLY A 964 -3.12 38.51 -9.25
N GLU A 965 -3.21 37.26 -8.82
CA GLU A 965 -3.81 36.18 -9.61
C GLU A 965 -4.91 35.50 -8.82
N PHE A 966 -6.03 35.24 -9.45
CA PHE A 966 -7.12 34.48 -8.87
C PHE A 966 -7.48 33.34 -9.81
N THR A 967 -7.69 32.15 -9.27
CA THR A 967 -8.30 31.05 -10.01
C THR A 967 -9.44 30.43 -9.23
N TRP A 968 -10.51 30.11 -9.95
CA TRP A 968 -11.56 29.22 -9.51
C TRP A 968 -11.46 27.94 -10.32
N VAL A 969 -11.23 26.83 -9.62
CA VAL A 969 -11.14 25.51 -10.21
C VAL A 969 -12.42 24.76 -9.86
N ASN A 970 -13.15 24.36 -10.89
CA ASN A 970 -14.36 23.57 -10.71
C ASN A 970 -13.98 22.09 -10.65
N ARG A 971 -14.29 21.44 -9.51
CA ARG A 971 -14.23 19.98 -9.33
C ARG A 971 -12.80 19.40 -9.21
N ASP A 972 -12.01 19.95 -8.29
CA ASP A 972 -10.77 19.33 -7.80
C ASP A 972 -11.07 18.12 -6.92
N THR A 973 -10.16 17.14 -6.92
CA THR A 973 -10.27 15.91 -6.12
C THR A 973 -9.45 16.01 -4.84
N PHE A 974 -10.05 15.67 -3.71
CA PHE A 974 -9.40 15.57 -2.41
C PHE A 974 -9.56 14.15 -1.86
N GLU A 975 -8.52 13.64 -1.19
CA GLU A 975 -8.63 12.39 -0.44
C GLU A 975 -9.48 12.63 0.82
N ASP A 976 -10.57 11.89 0.96
CA ASP A 976 -11.52 12.00 2.07
C ASP A 976 -11.62 10.67 2.83
N ALA A 977 -11.16 10.68 4.07
CA ALA A 977 -11.20 9.52 4.94
C ALA A 977 -12.63 9.08 5.32
N ASP A 978 -13.64 9.94 5.17
CA ASP A 978 -15.04 9.66 5.51
C ASP A 978 -15.88 9.23 4.30
N ASP A 979 -15.30 9.27 3.09
CA ASP A 979 -15.92 8.77 1.87
C ASP A 979 -15.56 7.30 1.64
N TYR A 980 -16.52 6.50 1.16
CA TYR A 980 -16.31 5.07 0.94
C TYR A 980 -15.38 4.78 -0.24
N ASP A 981 -15.36 5.65 -1.25
CA ASP A 981 -14.42 5.58 -2.38
C ASP A 981 -13.09 6.26 -2.06
N GLY A 982 -13.02 6.97 -0.92
CA GLY A 982 -11.83 7.65 -0.41
C GLY A 982 -11.56 9.01 -1.08
N VAL A 983 -12.50 9.51 -1.89
CA VAL A 983 -12.31 10.75 -2.66
C VAL A 983 -13.56 11.63 -2.64
N ALA A 984 -13.37 12.93 -2.41
CA ALA A 984 -14.39 13.95 -2.53
C ALA A 984 -14.02 14.94 -3.66
N LYS A 985 -15.02 15.43 -4.40
CA LYS A 985 -14.81 16.43 -5.46
C LYS A 985 -15.40 17.77 -5.05
N LEU A 986 -14.55 18.80 -4.96
CA LEU A 986 -14.91 20.13 -4.47
C LEU A 986 -14.45 21.23 -5.44
N GLY A 987 -15.03 22.43 -5.31
CA GLY A 987 -14.47 23.61 -5.96
C GLY A 987 -13.34 24.20 -5.13
N THR A 988 -12.34 24.78 -5.76
CA THR A 988 -11.21 25.44 -5.07
C THR A 988 -11.06 26.88 -5.53
N TYR A 989 -10.76 27.77 -4.60
CA TYR A 989 -10.40 29.16 -4.89
C TYR A 989 -8.96 29.41 -4.49
N ASN A 990 -8.14 29.86 -5.44
CA ASN A 990 -6.75 30.23 -5.18
C ASN A 990 -6.56 31.72 -5.48
N LEU A 991 -5.86 32.43 -4.60
CA LEU A 991 -5.49 33.83 -4.76
C LEU A 991 -4.00 33.97 -4.47
N THR A 992 -3.26 34.51 -5.42
CA THR A 992 -1.86 34.87 -5.27
C THR A 992 -1.71 36.37 -5.30
N ILE A 993 -0.94 36.92 -4.36
CA ILE A 993 -0.56 38.34 -4.33
C ILE A 993 0.96 38.41 -4.30
N SER A 994 1.56 39.09 -5.27
CA SER A 994 3.00 39.36 -5.33
C SER A 994 3.27 40.86 -5.21
N VAL A 995 4.31 41.21 -4.47
CA VAL A 995 4.79 42.59 -4.32
C VAL A 995 6.30 42.61 -4.52
N ASP A 996 6.71 43.42 -5.49
CA ASP A 996 8.11 43.63 -5.85
C ASP A 996 8.55 45.05 -5.56
N ARG A 997 9.71 45.20 -4.92
CA ARG A 997 10.25 46.51 -4.61
C ARG A 997 11.78 46.54 -4.58
N PRO A 998 12.43 47.24 -5.53
CA PRO A 998 13.83 47.62 -5.37
C PRO A 998 13.96 48.74 -4.32
N THR A 999 14.83 48.55 -3.31
CA THR A 999 15.02 49.50 -2.21
C THR A 999 16.51 49.76 -1.96
N PHE A 1000 16.93 51.01 -1.81
CA PHE A 1000 18.29 51.35 -1.40
C PHE A 1000 18.47 51.16 0.11
N ILE A 1001 19.47 50.36 0.50
CA ILE A 1001 19.92 50.22 1.90
C ILE A 1001 21.37 50.68 1.96
N ASN A 1002 21.56 51.99 2.05
CA ASN A 1002 22.84 52.64 1.82
C ASN A 1002 23.98 52.17 2.74
N PHE A 1003 23.68 51.66 3.95
CA PHE A 1003 24.73 51.15 4.84
C PHE A 1003 25.24 49.75 4.47
N LEU A 1004 24.47 48.97 3.69
CA LEU A 1004 24.88 47.66 3.18
C LEU A 1004 25.40 47.74 1.75
N ASN A 1005 24.81 48.59 0.91
CA ASN A 1005 25.22 48.80 -0.48
C ASN A 1005 24.79 50.20 -0.95
N THR A 1006 25.76 51.05 -1.29
CA THR A 1006 25.51 52.42 -1.76
C THR A 1006 25.31 52.51 -3.27
N THR A 1007 25.62 51.45 -4.02
CA THR A 1007 25.69 51.45 -5.49
C THR A 1007 24.58 50.65 -6.17
N ARG A 1008 24.03 49.65 -5.48
CA ARG A 1008 22.94 48.79 -5.97
C ARG A 1008 21.81 48.74 -4.95
N THR A 1009 20.59 48.56 -5.45
CA THR A 1009 19.40 48.31 -4.63
C THR A 1009 19.35 46.86 -4.15
N PHE A 1010 18.62 46.64 -3.06
CA PHE A 1010 18.13 45.33 -2.66
C PHE A 1010 16.76 45.12 -3.31
N PHE A 1011 16.61 44.05 -4.07
CA PHE A 1011 15.33 43.64 -4.63
C PHE A 1011 14.62 42.76 -3.62
N PHE A 1012 13.45 43.23 -3.16
CA PHE A 1012 12.54 42.50 -2.29
C PHE A 1012 11.37 42.01 -3.12
N ASN A 1013 11.16 40.69 -3.15
CA ASN A 1013 9.98 40.04 -3.73
C ASN A 1013 9.25 39.31 -2.60
N SER A 1014 7.95 39.50 -2.48
CA SER A 1014 7.11 38.79 -1.51
C SER A 1014 5.86 38.28 -2.21
N GLN A 1015 5.59 36.98 -2.10
CA GLN A 1015 4.42 36.36 -2.72
C GLN A 1015 3.61 35.60 -1.67
N TRP A 1016 2.29 35.69 -1.76
CA TRP A 1016 1.36 35.13 -0.79
C TRP A 1016 0.32 34.31 -1.55
N PHE A 1017 0.27 33.01 -1.30
CA PHE A 1017 -0.61 32.05 -1.95
C PHE A 1017 -1.69 31.64 -0.95
N PHE A 1018 -2.88 32.16 -1.14
CA PHE A 1018 -4.06 31.82 -0.38
C PHE A 1018 -4.90 30.80 -1.12
N GLN A 1019 -5.26 29.72 -0.44
CA GLN A 1019 -6.19 28.72 -0.94
C GLN A 1019 -7.40 28.63 -0.01
N TYR A 1020 -8.59 28.53 -0.58
CA TYR A 1020 -9.83 28.27 0.14
C TYR A 1020 -10.62 27.13 -0.52
N VAL A 1021 -10.97 26.13 0.28
CA VAL A 1021 -11.71 24.93 -0.12
C VAL A 1021 -13.11 24.98 0.53
N PRO A 1022 -14.15 25.47 -0.18
CA PRO A 1022 -15.52 25.37 0.29
C PRO A 1022 -15.93 23.92 0.51
N GLY A 1023 -16.59 23.63 1.65
CA GLY A 1023 -17.03 22.27 1.99
C GLY A 1023 -15.94 21.37 2.57
N TYR A 1024 -14.79 21.93 2.95
CA TYR A 1024 -13.73 21.19 3.65
C TYR A 1024 -14.23 20.48 4.91
N SER A 1025 -13.77 19.23 5.07
CA SER A 1025 -13.99 18.39 6.26
C SER A 1025 -12.65 18.05 6.92
N GLN A 1026 -12.66 17.79 8.24
CA GLN A 1026 -11.47 17.33 8.97
C GLN A 1026 -11.00 15.92 8.55
N SER A 1027 -11.83 15.19 7.81
CA SER A 1027 -11.52 13.89 7.24
C SER A 1027 -10.56 13.96 6.05
N PHE A 1028 -10.30 15.14 5.50
CA PHE A 1028 -9.40 15.29 4.36
C PHE A 1028 -7.92 15.15 4.75
N ALA A 1029 -7.13 14.54 3.87
CA ALA A 1029 -5.69 14.41 4.05
C ALA A 1029 -4.96 15.77 4.03
N ASN A 1030 -5.40 16.67 3.14
CA ASN A 1030 -4.85 18.01 3.00
C ASN A 1030 -5.29 18.95 4.14
N ASP A 1031 -4.60 20.08 4.29
CA ASP A 1031 -4.97 21.11 5.27
C ASP A 1031 -6.01 22.09 4.70
N GLY A 1032 -6.90 22.59 5.56
CA GLY A 1032 -7.96 23.53 5.20
C GLY A 1032 -8.82 23.95 6.41
N PRO A 1033 -9.95 24.66 6.20
CA PRO A 1033 -10.55 25.04 4.93
C PRO A 1033 -9.78 26.11 4.15
N TRP A 1034 -8.84 26.80 4.81
CA TRP A 1034 -7.96 27.78 4.18
C TRP A 1034 -6.50 27.42 4.42
N ASN A 1035 -5.65 27.75 3.48
CA ASN A 1035 -4.20 27.67 3.64
C ASN A 1035 -3.53 28.95 3.13
N LEU A 1036 -2.38 29.29 3.71
CA LEU A 1036 -1.56 30.43 3.31
C LEU A 1036 -0.10 30.02 3.26
N LEU A 1037 0.47 30.05 2.06
CA LEU A 1037 1.91 29.91 1.84
C LEU A 1037 2.50 31.26 1.47
N GLY A 1038 3.60 31.64 2.12
CA GLY A 1038 4.33 32.87 1.86
C GLY A 1038 5.72 32.58 1.34
N THR A 1039 6.16 33.34 0.34
CA THR A 1039 7.54 33.41 -0.10
C THR A 1039 8.08 34.83 0.09
N PHE A 1040 9.35 34.93 0.43
CA PHE A 1040 10.04 36.19 0.56
C PHE A 1040 11.49 36.06 0.11
N THR A 1041 11.86 36.83 -0.91
CA THR A 1041 13.18 36.82 -1.50
C THR A 1041 13.83 38.19 -1.39
N ILE A 1042 15.08 38.19 -0.96
CA ILE A 1042 15.97 39.36 -0.97
C ILE A 1042 17.18 39.02 -1.82
N GLN A 1043 17.51 39.88 -2.79
CA GLN A 1043 18.74 39.75 -3.56
C GLN A 1043 19.38 41.11 -3.85
N THR A 1044 20.70 41.15 -3.99
CA THR A 1044 21.44 42.35 -4.40
C THR A 1044 22.72 41.98 -5.14
N GLY A 1045 23.43 42.98 -5.67
CA GLY A 1045 24.70 42.80 -6.38
C GLY A 1045 25.82 43.67 -5.81
N TYR A 1046 26.99 43.07 -5.65
CA TYR A 1046 28.23 43.71 -5.24
C TYR A 1046 29.29 43.60 -6.34
N PHE A 1047 30.26 44.53 -6.32
CA PHE A 1047 31.42 44.53 -7.22
C PHE A 1047 31.03 44.47 -8.71
N GLN A 1048 30.16 45.38 -9.16
CA GLN A 1048 29.63 45.40 -10.54
C GLN A 1048 28.93 44.08 -10.91
N ASP A 1049 28.06 43.61 -10.01
CA ASP A 1049 27.30 42.36 -10.12
C ASP A 1049 28.15 41.09 -10.31
N ARG A 1050 29.41 41.14 -9.87
CA ARG A 1050 30.25 39.94 -9.80
C ARG A 1050 29.89 39.07 -8.62
N LEU A 1051 29.39 39.63 -7.51
CA LEU A 1051 28.96 38.87 -6.34
C LEU A 1051 27.47 39.14 -6.10
N LEU A 1052 26.65 38.09 -6.19
CA LEU A 1052 25.20 38.14 -6.13
C LEU A 1052 24.70 37.25 -4.98
N PRO A 1053 24.60 37.80 -3.76
CA PRO A 1053 23.93 37.12 -2.66
C PRO A 1053 22.40 37.20 -2.84
N ALA A 1054 21.74 36.09 -2.58
CA ALA A 1054 20.30 35.96 -2.52
C ALA A 1054 19.88 35.16 -1.27
N LEU A 1055 18.71 35.48 -0.73
CA LEU A 1055 18.07 34.74 0.35
C LEU A 1055 16.59 34.61 0.03
N THR A 1056 16.12 33.38 -0.13
CA THR A 1056 14.69 33.09 -0.27
C THR A 1056 14.20 32.34 0.96
N THR A 1057 13.06 32.76 1.52
CA THR A 1057 12.35 32.07 2.59
C THR A 1057 11.00 31.62 2.07
N VAL A 1058 10.61 30.38 2.37
CA VAL A 1058 9.30 29.83 2.05
C VAL A 1058 8.68 29.32 3.34
N TYR A 1059 7.40 29.61 3.59
CA TYR A 1059 6.72 29.16 4.79
C TYR A 1059 5.23 28.89 4.53
N ASP A 1060 4.77 27.71 4.92
CA ASP A 1060 3.38 27.29 4.86
C ASP A 1060 2.78 27.29 6.27
N MET A 1061 1.70 28.07 6.46
CA MET A 1061 1.16 28.35 7.80
C MET A 1061 0.42 27.16 8.42
N GLN A 1062 -0.35 26.39 7.64
CA GLN A 1062 -1.17 25.30 8.18
C GLN A 1062 -0.31 24.09 8.55
N SER A 1063 0.60 23.69 7.65
CA SER A 1063 1.50 22.58 7.91
C SER A 1063 2.60 22.92 8.93
N ASN A 1064 2.85 24.22 9.16
CA ASN A 1064 4.00 24.73 9.91
C ASN A 1064 5.31 24.14 9.37
N SER A 1065 5.48 24.26 8.05
CA SER A 1065 6.65 23.81 7.32
C SER A 1065 7.24 24.95 6.49
N GLY A 1066 8.52 24.86 6.15
CA GLY A 1066 9.18 25.92 5.39
C GLY A 1066 10.60 25.58 4.98
N ALA A 1067 11.20 26.54 4.27
CA ALA A 1067 12.58 26.47 3.80
C ALA A 1067 13.30 27.82 3.89
N LEU A 1068 14.61 27.77 4.13
CA LEU A 1068 15.52 28.91 4.07
C LEU A 1068 16.61 28.59 3.04
N LEU A 1069 16.69 29.40 1.98
CA LEU A 1069 17.49 29.15 0.79
C LEU A 1069 18.50 30.29 0.56
N PRO A 1070 19.61 30.35 1.31
CA PRO A 1070 20.69 31.29 1.03
C PRO A 1070 21.53 30.79 -0.15
N GLU A 1071 21.80 31.68 -1.10
CA GLU A 1071 22.64 31.42 -2.27
C GLU A 1071 23.62 32.58 -2.49
N ILE A 1072 24.83 32.27 -2.94
CA ILE A 1072 25.81 33.24 -3.40
C ILE A 1072 26.31 32.80 -4.77
N GLN A 1073 26.08 33.64 -5.77
CA GLN A 1073 26.70 33.50 -7.09
C GLN A 1073 27.89 34.45 -7.23
N TYR A 1074 29.02 33.91 -7.72
CA TYR A 1074 30.19 34.67 -8.11
C TYR A 1074 30.47 34.52 -9.61
N ARG A 1075 30.47 35.64 -10.34
CA ARG A 1075 30.79 35.73 -11.77
C ARG A 1075 32.27 36.10 -11.93
N PHE A 1076 33.09 35.12 -12.30
CA PHE A 1076 34.52 35.32 -12.54
C PHE A 1076 34.77 36.08 -13.84
N THR A 1077 33.95 35.82 -14.86
CA THR A 1077 33.91 36.51 -16.15
C THR A 1077 32.45 36.66 -16.60
N GLU A 1078 32.22 37.24 -17.77
CA GLU A 1078 30.88 37.33 -18.38
C GLU A 1078 30.30 35.95 -18.73
N SER A 1079 31.18 34.97 -19.00
CA SER A 1079 30.81 33.62 -19.42
C SER A 1079 30.95 32.56 -18.32
N PHE A 1080 31.78 32.80 -17.30
CA PHE A 1080 32.10 31.83 -16.26
C PHE A 1080 31.60 32.28 -14.88
N SER A 1081 30.77 31.45 -14.26
CA SER A 1081 30.22 31.69 -12.92
C SER A 1081 30.23 30.43 -12.06
N ALA A 1082 30.31 30.64 -10.74
CA ALA A 1082 30.06 29.60 -9.76
C ALA A 1082 29.01 30.07 -8.77
N THR A 1083 28.11 29.17 -8.38
CA THR A 1083 27.06 29.39 -7.40
C THR A 1083 27.21 28.39 -6.28
N PHE A 1084 27.23 28.86 -5.04
CA PHE A 1084 27.16 28.05 -3.85
C PHE A 1084 25.85 28.36 -3.12
N GLY A 1085 25.13 27.35 -2.66
CA GLY A 1085 23.90 27.57 -1.91
C GLY A 1085 23.62 26.48 -0.90
N LEU A 1086 22.75 26.82 0.05
CA LEU A 1086 22.18 25.90 1.03
C LEU A 1086 20.67 25.89 0.86
N ALA A 1087 20.04 24.77 1.20
CA ALA A 1087 18.60 24.71 1.41
C ALA A 1087 18.34 24.06 2.77
N LEU A 1088 17.74 24.80 3.70
CA LEU A 1088 17.44 24.32 5.05
C LEU A 1088 15.93 24.16 5.17
N PHE A 1089 15.45 22.96 5.48
CA PHE A 1089 14.04 22.63 5.51
C PHE A 1089 13.57 22.32 6.93
N TRP A 1090 12.31 22.60 7.21
CA TRP A 1090 11.66 22.17 8.45
C TRP A 1090 10.19 21.85 8.21
N GLY A 1091 9.63 21.02 9.08
CA GLY A 1091 8.23 20.64 9.05
C GLY A 1091 7.91 19.57 10.08
N ARG A 1092 6.65 19.16 10.13
CA ARG A 1092 6.17 18.13 11.05
C ARG A 1092 5.15 17.22 10.37
N TYR A 1093 5.00 16.02 10.91
CA TYR A 1093 3.86 15.17 10.61
C TYR A 1093 2.59 15.75 11.24
N GLN A 1094 1.48 15.59 10.54
CA GLN A 1094 0.16 15.94 11.05
C GLN A 1094 -0.69 14.67 11.21
N PRO A 1095 -1.34 14.48 12.36
CA PRO A 1095 -2.32 13.41 12.51
C PRO A 1095 -3.56 13.73 11.67
N LYS A 1096 -4.00 12.75 10.89
CA LYS A 1096 -5.22 12.77 10.08
C LYS A 1096 -6.06 11.54 10.38
N THR A 1097 -7.34 11.63 10.06
CA THR A 1097 -8.27 10.53 10.29
C THR A 1097 -7.91 9.34 9.38
N TYR A 1098 -7.90 8.12 9.93
CA TYR A 1098 -7.75 6.89 9.14
C TYR A 1098 -8.92 6.77 8.15
N PRO A 1099 -8.75 6.28 6.90
CA PRO A 1099 -9.89 6.09 5.99
C PRO A 1099 -10.89 5.03 6.46
N ILE A 1100 -12.18 5.20 6.17
CA ILE A 1100 -13.23 4.17 6.43
C ILE A 1100 -12.89 2.88 5.70
N ASN A 1101 -12.48 3.00 4.44
CA ASN A 1101 -12.19 1.88 3.56
C ASN A 1101 -10.79 2.10 2.95
N PRO A 1102 -9.72 1.67 3.62
CA PRO A 1102 -8.35 1.82 3.14
C PRO A 1102 -8.03 0.75 2.08
N ILE A 1103 -7.02 1.01 1.24
CA ILE A 1103 -6.63 0.09 0.15
C ILE A 1103 -5.93 -1.16 0.70
N GLY A 1104 -5.02 -0.97 1.64
CA GLY A 1104 -4.47 -2.05 2.46
C GLY A 1104 -5.13 -2.04 3.83
N LEU A 1105 -5.64 -3.19 4.28
CA LEU A 1105 -6.15 -3.32 5.63
C LEU A 1105 -5.02 -3.69 6.58
N ASP A 1106 -4.96 -3.00 7.72
CA ASP A 1106 -4.00 -3.27 8.80
C ASP A 1106 -4.73 -3.40 10.13
N ASN A 1107 -4.29 -4.28 11.01
CA ASN A 1107 -4.88 -4.41 12.34
C ASN A 1107 -4.39 -3.32 13.31
N GLN A 1108 -4.92 -2.10 13.15
CA GLN A 1108 -4.66 -0.98 14.05
C GLN A 1108 -5.49 -1.11 15.34
N ALA A 1109 -4.87 -1.27 16.49
CA ALA A 1109 -5.57 -1.36 17.78
C ALA A 1109 -5.09 -0.27 18.76
N GLY A 1110 -5.89 -0.01 19.80
CA GLY A 1110 -5.51 0.89 20.89
C GLY A 1110 -5.80 2.38 20.68
N ARG A 1111 -5.12 3.26 21.43
CA ARG A 1111 -5.42 4.71 21.55
C ARG A 1111 -5.23 5.52 20.26
N GLY A 1112 -4.53 4.97 19.27
CA GLY A 1112 -4.24 5.61 17.98
C GLY A 1112 -4.83 4.90 16.75
N ALA A 1113 -5.72 3.93 16.95
CA ALA A 1113 -6.25 3.06 15.89
C ALA A 1113 -6.98 3.78 14.72
N TYR A 1114 -7.33 5.05 14.89
CA TYR A 1114 -8.03 5.86 13.89
C TYR A 1114 -7.23 7.07 13.42
N THR A 1115 -5.91 7.04 13.62
CA THR A 1115 -5.01 8.14 13.29
C THR A 1115 -3.94 7.68 12.32
N ASN A 1116 -3.95 8.26 11.12
CA ASN A 1116 -2.82 8.23 10.19
C ASN A 1116 -1.99 9.50 10.31
N PHE A 1117 -0.79 9.48 9.73
CA PHE A 1117 0.09 10.64 9.71
C PHE A 1117 0.44 10.99 8.27
N VAL A 1118 0.33 12.27 7.94
CA VAL A 1118 0.66 12.79 6.61
C VAL A 1118 1.74 13.86 6.72
N GLU A 1119 2.43 14.10 5.61
CA GLU A 1119 3.35 15.23 5.42
C GLU A 1119 2.73 16.15 4.37
N ASN A 1120 2.29 17.34 4.77
CA ASN A 1120 1.73 18.34 3.86
C ASN A 1120 2.76 19.43 3.52
N ALA A 1121 2.62 20.04 2.35
CA ALA A 1121 3.50 21.11 1.85
C ALA A 1121 5.00 20.74 1.93
N LEU A 1122 5.85 21.61 2.49
CA LEU A 1122 7.30 21.41 2.56
C LEU A 1122 7.72 20.35 3.60
N ALA A 1123 6.79 19.84 4.42
CA ALA A 1123 7.09 18.77 5.37
C ALA A 1123 7.60 17.50 4.65
N VAL A 1124 7.18 17.26 3.41
CA VAL A 1124 7.58 16.12 2.57
C VAL A 1124 9.10 16.07 2.31
N VAL A 1125 9.77 17.24 2.33
CA VAL A 1125 11.20 17.39 2.08
C VAL A 1125 11.99 17.88 3.31
N ARG A 1126 11.38 17.86 4.51
CA ARG A 1126 12.00 18.40 5.75
C ARG A 1126 13.29 17.73 6.22
N GLN A 1127 13.64 16.57 5.66
CA GLN A 1127 14.85 15.79 6.00
C GLN A 1127 15.89 15.89 4.87
N ARG A 1128 15.86 16.98 4.10
CA ARG A 1128 16.62 17.14 2.87
C ARG A 1128 17.46 18.40 2.85
N ASP A 1129 18.01 18.77 4.00
CA ASP A 1129 18.92 19.89 4.07
C ASP A 1129 20.05 19.70 3.07
N GLU A 1130 20.26 20.70 2.24
CA GLU A 1130 21.03 20.58 1.01
C GLU A 1130 22.21 21.55 1.02
N VAL A 1131 23.33 21.08 0.49
CA VAL A 1131 24.46 21.92 0.08
C VAL A 1131 24.69 21.68 -1.41
N PHE A 1132 24.83 22.75 -2.18
CA PHE A 1132 25.13 22.62 -3.60
C PHE A 1132 26.18 23.60 -4.10
N LEU A 1133 26.88 23.13 -5.13
CA LEU A 1133 27.82 23.91 -5.94
C LEU A 1133 27.45 23.71 -7.41
N ARG A 1134 27.28 24.82 -8.12
CA ARG A 1134 27.03 24.86 -9.56
C ARG A 1134 28.12 25.68 -10.22
N ILE A 1135 28.76 25.14 -11.25
CA ILE A 1135 29.77 25.83 -12.06
C ILE A 1135 29.25 25.86 -13.48
N ARG A 1136 29.12 27.06 -14.06
CA ARG A 1136 28.55 27.24 -15.40
C ARG A 1136 29.48 28.06 -16.29
N TYR A 1137 29.67 27.55 -17.51
CA TYR A 1137 30.28 28.27 -18.62
C TYR A 1137 29.24 28.46 -19.73
N THR A 1138 28.89 29.70 -20.03
CA THR A 1138 27.92 30.09 -21.06
C THR A 1138 28.67 30.57 -22.29
N PHE A 1139 28.27 30.18 -23.50
CA PHE A 1139 28.95 30.54 -24.75
C PHE A 1139 28.00 31.02 -25.84
#